data_AF-A0A523Q3J7-F1
#
_entry.id   AF-A0A523Q3J7-F1
#
_cell.length_a   1.000
_cell.length_b   1.000
_cell.length_c   1.000
_cell.angle_alpha   90.00
_cell.angle_beta   90.00
_cell.angle_gamma   90.00
#
_symmetry.space_group_name_H-M   'P 1'
#
loop_
_entity.id
_entity.type
_entity.pdbx_description
1 polymer ?
#
loop_
_entity_poly.entity_id
_entity_poly.type
_entity_poly.pdbx_seq_one_letter_code
_entity_poly.pdbx_strand_id
1 'polypeptide(L)'
;MHASKGLARGSVASGWRWVLALCVTLTLWACGGGTGEPVASEPAAQASASDASLALAASEAHQTILQAVPAARAKAAAASTTLRVHYRRTAGDYEGWQMHTWGAAQDPGWNQGWNASGSDSFGAYYDIPLNADNGSVGYLFHKGDWKDHNGQDQSYALKAGANEIWRLQDDPTTYASNPLQAPTPDIHTVRVHYQRFGGDYANWGLHLWNGSGLDTSRVPAGVTIDRWSAPVAFSAMPGYSAAPSEVVFDIPVLNPQADANRKALEFIIHGMPPNENDKDGRDNNIRVDYAALSIQNQVGEIWLVERDATVYTAAPDLRSVSSTDARAFWLNQQLIQWPRVALGQSVKLYWSRAGQIVVAKDQAVTGADGVLTLDAFTGSVPPAAASRFKWVGSGSVWAVREADLSQLKQLHKTQMVLVQENAQGLVQNATTAQTPGALDELYASAEQVNDLGVTVAAGRTRFKLWAPTARSVALYLYDPVSGNARTAVDMQWDANTGVWSHEATGDLSGQTYRFAVRVFVRGVGVVRNVVTDPYAISLTADSKRAYVGSLAAAALKPSGWDETAIPPTVAAAPDMSIYELHVRDFSANDVTVPEAHRGTYLAFARGNSAGMQHLKALAQAGLTDVHLLPSYDITSVAERGCTSPSVPTAAPDSSEQQAAVMAGAGTDCFNWGYDPWHYTVPEGSYASAVSDPARRVVEFRAMVQGLHKAGLRVGMDVVYNHTAASGQNERSVLDRIVPGYYHRYNAAGDIERSTCCENTATENLMMGKLMIDSVITWARDYKISSFRFDLMGHQPRAVMEKLQAAVNAATGRSINLLGEGWNFGEVVNGARFVQAEMLSMNGTGIGTFNPMLRDAVRGGSSFDNGDFLISNQGYVNGLWTDPNALTGGRPKSDLMWLGDVIKAGLAGSIRSYTLTTHWDQTLSLQDLNVVVGKALQLHPVHQSPNAADKRAAQASFDAASGTVNVPARTAVVFVRG
;
A
#
# COMPACT_ATOMS: atom_id res chain seq x y z
N MET A 1 -26.90 65.86 16.94
CA MET A 1 -27.57 67.15 16.70
C MET A 1 -28.67 66.95 15.66
N HIS A 2 -29.90 67.35 16.02
CA HIS A 2 -31.11 67.64 15.22
C HIS A 2 -31.49 66.75 14.01
N ALA A 3 -32.56 65.94 14.07
CA ALA A 3 -34.01 66.26 14.14
C ALA A 3 -34.66 66.50 12.75
N SER A 4 -35.46 65.53 12.27
CA SER A 4 -36.96 65.59 12.19
C SER A 4 -37.43 66.04 10.78
N LYS A 5 -38.52 65.63 10.11
CA LYS A 5 -39.88 65.07 10.33
C LYS A 5 -40.31 64.41 8.98
N GLY A 6 -41.32 63.56 8.80
CA GLY A 6 -42.36 62.97 9.63
C GLY A 6 -43.48 62.36 8.74
N LEU A 7 -44.18 61.34 9.31
CA LEU A 7 -45.63 60.99 9.19
C LEU A 7 -46.19 60.53 7.82
N ALA A 8 -47.07 59.52 7.68
CA ALA A 8 -48.02 58.84 8.58
C ALA A 8 -48.38 57.41 8.05
N ARG A 9 -48.42 56.37 8.93
CA ARG A 9 -49.58 55.62 9.50
C ARG A 9 -50.26 54.61 8.54
N GLY A 10 -50.60 53.37 8.90
CA GLY A 10 -50.61 52.55 10.15
C GLY A 10 -50.97 51.09 9.76
N SER A 11 -51.19 50.08 10.62
CA SER A 11 -51.13 49.84 12.07
C SER A 11 -51.13 48.30 12.28
N VAL A 12 -50.25 47.72 13.14
CA VAL A 12 -50.50 47.14 14.50
C VAL A 12 -51.07 45.69 14.47
N ALA A 13 -50.59 44.66 15.19
CA ALA A 13 -50.22 44.51 16.62
C ALA A 13 -49.22 43.31 16.81
N SER A 14 -48.11 43.39 17.57
CA SER A 14 -47.89 43.04 19.01
C SER A 14 -48.59 41.75 19.51
N GLY A 15 -48.03 40.80 20.25
CA GLY A 15 -46.83 40.75 21.10
C GLY A 15 -47.19 40.32 22.54
N TRP A 16 -46.65 39.17 22.99
CA TRP A 16 -46.26 38.80 24.38
C TRP A 16 -47.26 38.24 25.44
N ARG A 17 -46.95 37.00 25.90
CA ARG A 17 -46.55 36.54 27.27
C ARG A 17 -47.55 35.97 28.34
N TRP A 18 -47.03 34.92 29.04
CA TRP A 18 -47.35 34.27 30.35
C TRP A 18 -48.63 33.39 30.44
N VAL A 19 -48.70 32.26 31.16
CA VAL A 19 -48.53 32.02 32.63
C VAL A 19 -48.37 30.51 32.95
N LEU A 20 -47.65 30.21 34.06
CA LEU A 20 -47.48 28.92 34.78
C LEU A 20 -48.73 28.51 35.61
N ALA A 21 -48.96 27.21 35.85
CA ALA A 21 -49.59 26.73 37.10
C ALA A 21 -49.32 25.24 37.37
N LEU A 22 -49.11 24.92 38.65
CA LEU A 22 -48.78 23.62 39.27
C LEU A 22 -49.80 23.32 40.41
N CYS A 23 -49.80 22.07 40.91
CA CYS A 23 -50.48 21.51 42.11
C CYS A 23 -51.96 21.06 41.92
N VAL A 24 -52.47 19.94 42.44
CA VAL A 24 -52.62 19.41 43.84
C VAL A 24 -53.11 17.93 43.72
N THR A 25 -52.48 16.86 44.24
CA THR A 25 -52.54 16.14 45.55
C THR A 25 -53.88 15.58 46.11
N LEU A 26 -53.75 14.42 46.80
CA LEU A 26 -54.59 13.72 47.84
C LEU A 26 -55.39 12.46 47.38
N THR A 27 -55.02 11.21 47.75
CA THR A 27 -55.18 10.40 49.02
C THR A 27 -56.64 9.96 49.32
N LEU A 28 -57.04 8.78 49.87
CA LEU A 28 -56.49 7.68 50.72
C LEU A 28 -57.46 6.44 50.69
N TRP A 29 -56.91 5.23 50.91
CA TRP A 29 -57.40 4.03 51.69
C TRP A 29 -58.67 3.24 51.29
N ALA A 30 -58.83 1.91 51.50
CA ALA A 30 -58.03 0.78 52.00
C ALA A 30 -58.81 -0.57 51.83
N CYS A 31 -58.09 -1.69 52.03
CA CYS A 31 -58.49 -3.04 52.52
C CYS A 31 -58.70 -4.23 51.54
N GLY A 32 -57.87 -5.26 51.77
CA GLY A 32 -58.10 -6.71 51.52
C GLY A 32 -57.80 -7.19 50.08
N GLY A 33 -57.00 -8.21 49.76
CA GLY A 33 -56.45 -9.33 50.52
C GLY A 33 -56.73 -10.63 49.74
N GLY A 34 -55.77 -11.12 48.94
CA GLY A 34 -55.73 -12.46 48.31
C GLY A 34 -56.77 -12.74 47.20
N THR A 35 -56.56 -13.51 46.14
CA THR A 35 -55.48 -14.40 45.64
C THR A 35 -55.85 -14.71 44.18
N GLY A 36 -54.87 -14.76 43.27
CA GLY A 36 -54.99 -15.43 41.96
C GLY A 36 -54.77 -14.54 40.74
N GLU A 37 -53.51 -14.46 40.28
CA GLU A 37 -53.20 -14.09 38.88
C GLU A 37 -53.54 -15.27 37.94
N PRO A 38 -53.94 -14.98 36.69
CA PRO A 38 -52.95 -14.75 35.64
C PRO A 38 -53.14 -13.42 34.90
N VAL A 39 -52.04 -12.71 34.67
CA VAL A 39 -51.97 -11.46 33.90
C VAL A 39 -52.01 -11.77 32.41
N ALA A 40 -52.97 -11.15 31.72
CA ALA A 40 -53.02 -11.04 30.28
C ALA A 40 -52.01 -9.99 29.78
N SER A 41 -51.27 -10.34 28.72
CA SER A 41 -50.33 -9.47 28.02
C SER A 41 -51.04 -8.42 27.16
N GLU A 42 -50.69 -7.15 27.32
CA GLU A 42 -50.98 -6.08 26.34
C GLU A 42 -50.10 -6.22 25.07
N PRO A 43 -50.59 -5.83 23.88
CA PRO A 43 -49.84 -5.96 22.65
C PRO A 43 -48.88 -4.76 22.44
N ALA A 44 -47.58 -5.06 22.28
CA ALA A 44 -46.60 -4.09 21.79
C ALA A 44 -46.85 -3.79 20.30
N ALA A 45 -46.90 -2.52 19.93
CA ALA A 45 -46.99 -2.07 18.55
C ALA A 45 -45.72 -2.48 17.76
N GLN A 46 -45.85 -3.42 16.82
CA GLN A 46 -44.83 -3.72 15.83
C GLN A 46 -44.83 -2.63 14.75
N ALA A 47 -43.76 -1.83 14.66
CA ALA A 47 -43.49 -1.02 13.49
C ALA A 47 -43.33 -1.93 12.26
N SER A 48 -43.88 -1.52 11.10
CA SER A 48 -43.76 -2.30 9.88
C SER A 48 -42.31 -2.35 9.38
N ALA A 49 -41.92 -3.40 8.64
CA ALA A 49 -40.54 -3.54 8.11
C ALA A 49 -40.10 -2.34 7.23
N SER A 50 -41.06 -1.64 6.60
CA SER A 50 -40.82 -0.40 5.86
C SER A 50 -40.50 0.79 6.75
N ASP A 51 -41.10 0.90 7.94
CA ASP A 51 -40.81 2.00 8.86
C ASP A 51 -39.40 1.85 9.46
N ALA A 52 -38.99 0.60 9.75
CA ALA A 52 -37.66 0.29 10.24
C ALA A 52 -36.56 0.54 9.18
N SER A 53 -36.81 0.21 7.91
CA SER A 53 -35.84 0.46 6.83
C SER A 53 -35.69 1.97 6.53
N LEU A 54 -36.77 2.74 6.61
CA LEU A 54 -36.75 4.20 6.48
C LEU A 54 -36.04 4.89 7.66
N ALA A 55 -36.29 4.45 8.91
CA ALA A 55 -35.58 4.96 10.08
C ALA A 55 -34.06 4.72 9.97
N LEU A 56 -33.65 3.58 9.40
CA LEU A 56 -32.24 3.26 9.17
C LEU A 56 -31.64 4.07 8.01
N ALA A 57 -32.42 4.38 6.97
CA ALA A 57 -32.01 5.24 5.87
C ALA A 57 -31.86 6.72 6.28
N ALA A 58 -32.61 7.14 7.30
CA ALA A 58 -32.49 8.47 7.91
C ALA A 58 -31.29 8.60 8.88
N SER A 59 -30.61 7.51 9.22
CA SER A 59 -29.41 7.54 10.07
C SER A 59 -28.23 8.21 9.36
N GLU A 60 -27.48 9.01 10.11
CA GLU A 60 -26.19 9.57 9.67
C GLU A 60 -25.04 8.55 9.78
N ALA A 61 -25.25 7.43 10.47
CA ALA A 61 -24.23 6.40 10.62
C ALA A 61 -23.85 5.81 9.24
N HIS A 62 -22.58 5.94 8.88
CA HIS A 62 -22.04 5.41 7.63
C HIS A 62 -21.87 3.89 7.63
N GLN A 63 -21.94 3.26 8.82
CA GLN A 63 -21.92 1.81 8.99
C GLN A 63 -22.67 1.36 10.25
N THR A 64 -23.02 0.07 10.30
CA THR A 64 -23.54 -0.60 11.50
C THR A 64 -23.01 -2.03 11.53
N ILE A 65 -22.27 -2.40 12.58
CA ILE A 65 -21.89 -3.79 12.82
C ILE A 65 -23.14 -4.53 13.30
N LEU A 66 -23.69 -5.39 12.44
CA LEU A 66 -24.88 -6.18 12.74
C LEU A 66 -24.54 -7.41 13.58
N GLN A 67 -23.36 -7.98 13.33
CA GLN A 67 -22.85 -9.11 14.07
C GLN A 67 -21.33 -9.10 14.01
N ALA A 68 -20.68 -8.90 15.16
CA ALA A 68 -19.22 -8.94 15.23
C ALA A 68 -18.70 -10.38 15.12
N VAL A 69 -17.51 -10.54 14.56
CA VAL A 69 -16.78 -11.82 14.72
C VAL A 69 -16.45 -12.05 16.20
N PRO A 70 -16.36 -13.31 16.65
CA PRO A 70 -15.85 -13.61 17.98
C PRO A 70 -14.47 -13.00 18.17
N ALA A 71 -14.22 -12.42 19.35
CA ALA A 71 -12.88 -12.01 19.72
C ALA A 71 -11.94 -13.22 19.62
N ALA A 72 -10.72 -13.00 19.11
CA ALA A 72 -9.69 -14.03 19.16
C ALA A 72 -9.59 -14.53 20.60
N ARG A 73 -9.74 -15.84 20.81
CA ARG A 73 -9.67 -16.42 22.16
C ARG A 73 -8.32 -16.03 22.73
N ALA A 74 -8.33 -15.34 23.88
CA ALA A 74 -7.10 -14.98 24.57
C ALA A 74 -6.21 -16.22 24.62
N LYS A 75 -4.98 -16.10 24.13
CA LYS A 75 -3.96 -17.14 24.26
C LYS A 75 -4.01 -17.57 25.74
N ALA A 76 -4.19 -18.86 26.01
CA ALA A 76 -4.09 -19.34 27.38
C ALA A 76 -2.81 -18.77 27.96
N ALA A 77 -2.90 -18.07 29.10
CA ALA A 77 -1.76 -17.43 29.73
C ALA A 77 -0.63 -18.47 29.77
N ALA A 78 0.41 -18.26 28.95
CA ALA A 78 1.63 -19.00 29.15
C ALA A 78 2.09 -18.69 30.58
N ALA A 79 2.75 -19.64 31.24
CA ALA A 79 3.44 -19.34 32.49
C ALA A 79 4.19 -18.01 32.32
N SER A 80 4.01 -17.07 33.26
CA SER A 80 4.47 -15.69 33.13
C SER A 80 5.86 -15.65 32.50
N THR A 81 5.97 -15.08 31.29
CA THR A 81 7.28 -14.94 30.66
C THR A 81 8.08 -13.97 31.52
N THR A 82 9.26 -14.37 31.96
CA THR A 82 10.18 -13.51 32.72
C THR A 82 11.51 -13.43 32.00
N LEU A 83 12.26 -12.35 32.20
CA LEU A 83 13.64 -12.23 31.73
C LEU A 83 14.53 -11.78 32.88
N ARG A 84 15.51 -12.61 33.23
CA ARG A 84 16.63 -12.24 34.09
C ARG A 84 17.89 -12.09 33.25
N VAL A 85 18.57 -10.96 33.38
CA VAL A 85 19.85 -10.70 32.72
C VAL A 85 20.95 -10.62 33.77
N HIS A 86 21.89 -11.56 33.69
CA HIS A 86 23.11 -11.58 34.49
C HIS A 86 24.20 -10.80 33.78
N TYR A 87 24.84 -9.88 34.48
CA TYR A 87 25.88 -9.01 33.95
C TYR A 87 27.11 -9.03 34.83
N ARG A 88 28.27 -9.34 34.23
CA ARG A 88 29.55 -9.35 34.91
C ARG A 88 30.51 -8.33 34.33
N ARG A 89 31.00 -7.48 35.21
CA ARG A 89 32.07 -6.52 34.92
C ARG A 89 33.43 -7.10 35.31
N THR A 90 34.45 -6.82 34.49
CA THR A 90 35.81 -7.36 34.69
C THR A 90 36.41 -6.93 36.02
N ALA A 91 36.13 -5.69 36.47
CA ALA A 91 36.60 -5.16 37.74
C ALA A 91 35.60 -5.34 38.90
N GLY A 92 34.42 -5.95 38.67
CA GLY A 92 33.36 -6.10 39.68
C GLY A 92 32.76 -4.78 40.19
N ASP A 93 32.95 -3.69 39.47
CA ASP A 93 32.61 -2.31 39.82
C ASP A 93 31.21 -1.91 39.34
N TYR A 94 30.16 -2.48 39.94
CA TYR A 94 28.77 -2.27 39.49
C TYR A 94 28.14 -0.92 39.93
N GLU A 95 28.80 -0.16 40.82
CA GLU A 95 28.23 1.07 41.36
C GLU A 95 27.95 2.11 40.25
N GLY A 96 26.69 2.52 40.14
CA GLY A 96 26.22 3.48 39.12
C GLY A 96 25.93 2.90 37.75
N TRP A 97 26.15 1.59 37.53
CA TRP A 97 25.74 0.91 36.31
C TRP A 97 24.25 0.53 36.36
N GLN A 98 23.55 0.83 35.27
CA GLN A 98 22.13 0.58 35.08
C GLN A 98 21.89 -0.10 33.73
N MET A 99 20.75 -0.78 33.59
CA MET A 99 20.31 -1.39 32.34
C MET A 99 19.15 -0.60 31.75
N HIS A 100 19.29 -0.18 30.49
CA HIS A 100 18.22 0.46 29.74
C HIS A 100 17.60 -0.58 28.79
N THR A 101 16.28 -0.53 28.60
CA THR A 101 15.52 -1.56 27.87
C THR A 101 14.42 -0.96 26.99
N TRP A 102 14.07 -1.64 25.90
CA TRP A 102 12.97 -1.25 25.00
C TRP A 102 12.38 -2.47 24.26
N GLY A 103 11.40 -2.23 23.40
CA GLY A 103 10.73 -3.29 22.63
C GLY A 103 9.73 -4.07 23.49
N ALA A 104 9.93 -5.39 23.63
CA ALA A 104 9.07 -6.23 24.46
C ALA A 104 9.25 -6.01 25.98
N ALA A 105 10.24 -5.23 26.40
CA ALA A 105 10.45 -4.82 27.79
C ALA A 105 9.91 -3.40 28.07
N GLN A 106 9.67 -3.08 29.35
CA GLN A 106 9.37 -1.72 29.78
C GLN A 106 10.57 -0.79 29.56
N ASP A 107 10.32 0.39 29.03
CA ASP A 107 11.33 1.44 28.88
C ASP A 107 11.38 2.29 30.17
N PRO A 108 12.52 2.35 30.88
CA PRO A 108 12.65 3.16 32.10
C PRO A 108 12.72 4.68 31.82
N GLY A 109 12.81 5.10 30.55
CA GLY A 109 12.95 6.49 30.10
C GLY A 109 14.41 6.91 29.92
N TRP A 110 14.69 7.79 28.95
CA TRP A 110 16.05 8.09 28.45
C TRP A 110 17.09 8.51 29.50
N ASN A 111 16.66 9.15 30.60
CA ASN A 111 17.55 9.60 31.69
C ASN A 111 17.57 8.66 32.90
N GLN A 112 16.99 7.46 32.78
CA GLN A 112 16.93 6.46 33.84
C GLN A 112 17.26 5.07 33.28
N GLY A 113 17.71 4.18 34.17
CA GLY A 113 17.91 2.77 33.87
C GLY A 113 17.52 1.92 35.07
N TRP A 114 17.29 0.63 34.82
CA TRP A 114 17.04 -0.34 35.88
C TRP A 114 18.31 -0.56 36.69
N ASN A 115 18.22 -0.41 38.00
CA ASN A 115 19.27 -0.84 38.91
C ASN A 115 19.28 -2.37 39.01
N ALA A 116 20.43 -2.94 39.36
CA ALA A 116 20.54 -4.37 39.60
C ALA A 116 19.53 -4.83 40.65
N SER A 117 18.78 -5.89 40.34
CA SER A 117 17.82 -6.52 41.25
C SER A 117 18.54 -7.31 42.36
N GLY A 118 19.78 -7.72 42.09
CA GLY A 118 20.68 -8.33 43.07
C GLY A 118 22.01 -8.73 42.42
N SER A 119 22.73 -9.64 43.07
CA SER A 119 23.96 -10.23 42.54
C SER A 119 24.08 -11.70 42.94
N ASP A 120 24.82 -12.48 42.16
CA ASP A 120 25.13 -13.88 42.42
C ASP A 120 26.63 -14.18 42.19
N SER A 121 27.00 -15.47 42.12
CA SER A 121 28.39 -15.90 41.88
C SER A 121 28.96 -15.49 40.51
N PHE A 122 28.11 -15.08 39.56
CA PHE A 122 28.52 -14.60 38.26
C PHE A 122 28.77 -13.09 38.25
N GLY A 123 27.82 -12.31 38.79
CA GLY A 123 27.85 -10.85 38.77
C GLY A 123 26.55 -10.22 39.26
N ALA A 124 26.23 -9.00 38.83
CA ALA A 124 24.93 -8.38 39.08
C ALA A 124 23.86 -9.03 38.21
N TYR A 125 22.61 -9.11 38.67
CA TYR A 125 21.49 -9.54 37.83
C TYR A 125 20.35 -8.53 37.86
N TYR A 126 19.60 -8.47 36.77
CA TYR A 126 18.49 -7.56 36.52
C TYR A 126 17.27 -8.39 36.14
N ASP A 127 16.21 -8.30 36.94
CA ASP A 127 14.89 -8.82 36.60
C ASP A 127 14.13 -7.77 35.80
N ILE A 128 13.89 -8.05 34.51
CA ILE A 128 13.40 -7.07 33.55
C ILE A 128 11.87 -7.09 33.50
N PRO A 129 11.20 -5.95 33.76
CA PRO A 129 9.77 -5.84 33.57
C PRO A 129 9.42 -5.92 32.07
N LEU A 130 8.50 -6.81 31.71
CA LEU A 130 8.08 -7.04 30.32
C LEU A 130 6.74 -6.38 30.00
N ASN A 131 6.60 -5.87 28.77
CA ASN A 131 5.35 -5.35 28.18
C ASN A 131 4.63 -6.42 27.35
N ALA A 132 5.35 -7.45 26.88
CA ALA A 132 4.82 -8.55 26.09
C ALA A 132 5.49 -9.88 26.47
N ASP A 133 4.76 -10.98 26.36
CA ASP A 133 5.25 -12.33 26.67
C ASP A 133 6.07 -12.97 25.53
N ASN A 134 6.24 -12.24 24.42
CA ASN A 134 6.99 -12.64 23.23
C ASN A 134 7.55 -11.39 22.51
N GLY A 135 8.38 -11.61 21.49
CA GLY A 135 9.05 -10.53 20.77
C GLY A 135 10.48 -10.29 21.28
N SER A 136 11.12 -9.24 20.79
CA SER A 136 12.51 -8.93 21.12
C SER A 136 12.60 -7.85 22.19
N VAL A 137 13.38 -8.11 23.24
CA VAL A 137 13.80 -7.12 24.24
C VAL A 137 15.09 -6.50 23.76
N GLY A 138 15.06 -5.21 23.44
CA GLY A 138 16.27 -4.43 23.22
C GLY A 138 16.84 -3.95 24.55
N TYR A 139 18.17 -3.94 24.71
CA TYR A 139 18.81 -3.48 25.94
C TYR A 139 20.25 -2.98 25.77
N LEU A 140 20.73 -2.21 26.74
CA LEU A 140 22.14 -1.83 26.91
C LEU A 140 22.48 -1.59 28.40
N PHE A 141 23.75 -1.69 28.76
CA PHE A 141 24.26 -1.30 30.10
C PHE A 141 24.99 0.04 30.03
N HIS A 142 24.76 0.92 31.01
CA HIS A 142 25.36 2.25 31.04
C HIS A 142 25.59 2.79 32.47
N LYS A 143 26.51 3.75 32.61
CA LYS A 143 26.76 4.54 33.82
C LYS A 143 26.86 6.03 33.42
N GLY A 144 25.77 6.77 33.60
CA GLY A 144 25.63 8.10 32.99
C GLY A 144 25.72 7.98 31.47
N ASP A 145 26.56 8.80 30.84
CA ASP A 145 26.81 8.78 29.38
C ASP A 145 27.74 7.65 28.93
N TRP A 146 28.42 6.97 29.86
CA TRP A 146 29.30 5.85 29.54
C TRP A 146 28.49 4.59 29.28
N LYS A 147 28.62 4.01 28.09
CA LYS A 147 27.92 2.80 27.69
C LYS A 147 28.89 1.63 27.60
N ASP A 148 28.44 0.45 28.00
CA ASP A 148 29.17 -0.80 27.77
C ASP A 148 29.20 -1.12 26.26
N HIS A 149 30.22 -1.87 25.82
CA HIS A 149 30.34 -2.35 24.45
C HIS A 149 30.18 -1.24 23.38
N ASN A 150 30.85 -0.10 23.58
CA ASN A 150 30.80 1.08 22.71
C ASN A 150 29.38 1.62 22.41
N GLY A 151 28.40 1.27 23.24
CA GLY A 151 27.02 1.73 23.10
C GLY A 151 26.21 1.08 21.97
N GLN A 152 26.63 -0.09 21.47
CA GLN A 152 25.79 -0.83 20.52
C GLN A 152 24.57 -1.47 21.20
N ASP A 153 23.42 -1.30 20.57
CA ASP A 153 22.15 -1.89 20.98
C ASP A 153 22.21 -3.42 20.96
N GLN A 154 21.79 -4.05 22.05
CA GLN A 154 21.67 -5.51 22.16
C GLN A 154 20.21 -5.91 22.07
N SER A 155 19.93 -7.15 21.67
CA SER A 155 18.57 -7.66 21.65
C SER A 155 18.49 -9.12 22.04
N TYR A 156 17.34 -9.52 22.61
CA TYR A 156 17.05 -10.88 22.99
C TYR A 156 15.60 -11.24 22.66
N ALA A 157 15.39 -12.29 21.87
CA ALA A 157 14.07 -12.81 21.56
C ALA A 157 13.54 -13.67 22.72
N LEU A 158 12.43 -13.24 23.33
CA LEU A 158 11.80 -13.94 24.44
C LEU A 158 11.27 -15.31 24.02
N LYS A 159 11.55 -16.31 24.84
CA LYS A 159 10.93 -17.64 24.80
C LYS A 159 9.81 -17.71 25.84
N ALA A 160 8.83 -18.57 25.64
CA ALA A 160 7.74 -18.72 26.62
C ALA A 160 8.28 -19.27 27.96
N GLY A 161 7.82 -18.69 29.08
CA GLY A 161 8.26 -19.07 30.42
C GLY A 161 9.49 -18.28 30.92
N ALA A 162 10.27 -18.87 31.83
CA ALA A 162 11.42 -18.19 32.42
C ALA A 162 12.59 -18.12 31.41
N ASN A 163 13.02 -16.89 31.10
CA ASN A 163 14.22 -16.61 30.33
C ASN A 163 15.31 -16.13 31.29
N GLU A 164 16.51 -16.65 31.08
CA GLU A 164 17.69 -16.27 31.84
C GLU A 164 18.87 -16.19 30.87
N ILE A 165 19.58 -15.06 30.87
CA ILE A 165 20.72 -14.82 29.98
C ILE A 165 21.90 -14.21 30.74
N TRP A 166 23.12 -14.39 30.23
CA TRP A 166 24.37 -13.92 30.82
C TRP A 166 25.15 -13.04 29.85
N ARG A 167 25.78 -11.99 30.39
CA ARG A 167 26.54 -10.96 29.67
C ARG A 167 27.85 -10.67 30.39
N LEU A 168 28.91 -10.54 29.60
CA LEU A 168 30.22 -10.08 30.04
C LEU A 168 30.42 -8.64 29.54
N GLN A 169 31.11 -7.82 30.32
CA GLN A 169 31.50 -6.47 29.92
C GLN A 169 32.29 -6.49 28.60
N ASP A 170 31.99 -5.53 27.72
CA ASP A 170 32.60 -5.33 26.40
C ASP A 170 32.41 -6.52 25.40
N ASP A 171 31.67 -7.56 25.78
CA ASP A 171 31.36 -8.73 24.95
C ASP A 171 29.96 -8.60 24.32
N PRO A 172 29.82 -8.66 22.98
CA PRO A 172 28.52 -8.62 22.32
C PRO A 172 27.68 -9.90 22.49
N THR A 173 28.26 -10.98 23.03
CA THR A 173 27.60 -12.30 23.07
C THR A 173 26.57 -12.38 24.18
N THR A 174 25.35 -12.84 23.85
CA THR A 174 24.34 -13.25 24.83
C THR A 174 24.44 -14.73 25.10
N TYR A 175 24.79 -15.10 26.33
CA TYR A 175 24.92 -16.50 26.73
C TYR A 175 23.62 -17.01 27.36
N ALA A 176 23.20 -18.23 27.01
CA ALA A 176 22.01 -18.89 27.59
C ALA A 176 22.29 -19.63 28.91
N SER A 177 23.55 -19.61 29.37
CA SER A 177 24.00 -20.15 30.67
C SER A 177 25.25 -19.38 31.11
N ASN A 178 25.65 -19.50 32.39
CA ASN A 178 26.83 -18.83 32.92
C ASN A 178 28.11 -19.16 32.10
N PRO A 179 28.67 -18.21 31.32
CA PRO A 179 29.78 -18.47 30.42
C PRO A 179 31.12 -18.74 31.13
N LEU A 180 31.21 -18.51 32.44
CA LEU A 180 32.43 -18.79 33.21
C LEU A 180 32.48 -20.21 33.76
N GLN A 181 31.35 -20.92 33.70
CA GLN A 181 31.24 -22.32 34.07
C GLN A 181 30.88 -23.20 32.86
N ALA A 182 30.58 -22.59 31.71
CA ALA A 182 30.33 -23.30 30.48
C ALA A 182 31.64 -23.90 29.95
N PRO A 183 31.74 -25.23 29.75
CA PRO A 183 32.88 -25.81 29.05
C PRO A 183 32.94 -25.22 27.63
N THR A 184 34.16 -24.95 27.13
CA THR A 184 34.37 -24.55 25.74
C THR A 184 33.65 -25.54 24.81
N PRO A 185 32.74 -25.07 23.93
CA PRO A 185 31.96 -25.96 23.07
C PRO A 185 32.86 -26.90 22.29
N ASP A 186 32.61 -28.20 22.42
CA ASP A 186 33.30 -29.23 21.63
C ASP A 186 32.48 -29.52 20.38
N ILE A 187 32.76 -28.80 19.29
CA ILE A 187 31.99 -28.89 18.05
C ILE A 187 32.91 -28.98 16.84
N HIS A 188 32.57 -29.88 15.94
CA HIS A 188 33.25 -30.07 14.66
C HIS A 188 32.32 -29.88 13.46
N THR A 189 31.02 -29.91 13.68
CA THR A 189 30.01 -29.85 12.63
C THR A 189 28.81 -29.06 13.11
N VAL A 190 28.31 -28.16 12.26
CA VAL A 190 26.95 -27.61 12.37
C VAL A 190 26.08 -28.34 11.35
N ARG A 191 25.06 -29.06 11.84
CA ARG A 191 24.04 -29.69 11.00
C ARG A 191 22.90 -28.70 10.76
N VAL A 192 22.61 -28.46 9.50
CA VAL A 192 21.57 -27.52 9.06
C VAL A 192 20.40 -28.32 8.51
N HIS A 193 19.24 -28.15 9.14
CA HIS A 193 17.94 -28.57 8.61
C HIS A 193 17.32 -27.38 7.91
N TYR A 194 17.16 -27.44 6.59
CA TYR A 194 16.62 -26.33 5.80
C TYR A 194 15.31 -26.71 5.14
N GLN A 195 14.23 -26.05 5.58
CA GLN A 195 12.87 -26.29 5.14
C GLN A 195 12.45 -25.29 4.06
N ARG A 196 12.02 -25.82 2.91
CA ARG A 196 11.35 -25.10 1.82
C ARG A 196 10.04 -25.80 1.48
N PHE A 197 8.97 -25.03 1.35
CA PHE A 197 7.63 -25.51 1.05
C PHE A 197 7.43 -25.83 -0.44
N GLY A 198 8.28 -25.27 -1.31
CA GLY A 198 8.30 -25.57 -2.75
C GLY A 198 9.17 -26.77 -3.14
N GLY A 199 10.00 -27.30 -2.23
CA GLY A 199 10.95 -28.39 -2.51
C GLY A 199 12.02 -28.06 -3.58
N ASP A 200 12.16 -26.78 -3.95
CA ASP A 200 12.93 -26.26 -5.07
C ASP A 200 14.44 -26.11 -4.77
N TYR A 201 15.01 -27.04 -4.00
CA TYR A 201 16.38 -26.97 -3.48
C TYR A 201 17.47 -26.86 -4.55
N ALA A 202 17.20 -27.33 -5.79
CA ALA A 202 18.15 -27.22 -6.90
C ALA A 202 18.44 -25.77 -7.32
N ASN A 203 17.55 -24.84 -6.98
CA ASN A 203 17.73 -23.40 -7.25
C ASN A 203 18.54 -22.69 -6.16
N TRP A 204 19.00 -23.43 -5.14
CA TRP A 204 19.63 -22.88 -3.94
C TRP A 204 20.92 -23.63 -3.59
N GLY A 205 21.81 -22.93 -2.93
CA GLY A 205 23.07 -23.46 -2.43
C GLY A 205 23.58 -22.64 -1.25
N LEU A 206 24.87 -22.74 -1.00
CA LEU A 206 25.57 -22.04 0.07
C LEU A 206 26.63 -21.12 -0.52
N HIS A 207 26.74 -19.92 0.04
CA HIS A 207 27.99 -19.17 -0.05
C HIS A 207 28.78 -19.35 1.24
N LEU A 208 29.99 -19.87 1.07
CA LEU A 208 30.94 -20.20 2.13
C LEU A 208 32.24 -19.44 1.86
N TRP A 209 32.90 -18.95 2.90
CA TRP A 209 34.14 -18.18 2.78
C TRP A 209 35.12 -18.47 3.90
N ASN A 210 36.41 -18.23 3.65
CA ASN A 210 37.44 -18.38 4.67
C ASN A 210 37.33 -17.30 5.76
N GLY A 211 37.58 -17.67 7.02
CA GLY A 211 37.44 -16.77 8.17
C GLY A 211 36.02 -16.63 8.72
N SER A 212 35.03 -17.32 8.14
CA SER A 212 33.64 -17.38 8.62
C SER A 212 33.41 -18.28 9.84
N GLY A 213 34.44 -18.94 10.36
CA GLY A 213 34.31 -20.04 11.33
C GLY A 213 34.28 -21.44 10.69
N LEU A 214 34.24 -21.52 9.36
CA LEU A 214 34.36 -22.73 8.55
C LEU A 214 35.75 -23.40 8.71
N ASP A 215 35.76 -24.72 8.90
CA ASP A 215 36.99 -25.52 8.80
C ASP A 215 37.25 -25.95 7.35
N THR A 216 38.01 -25.13 6.64
CA THR A 216 38.32 -25.31 5.21
C THR A 216 39.08 -26.60 4.91
N SER A 217 39.80 -27.17 5.90
CA SER A 217 40.54 -28.43 5.72
C SER A 217 39.61 -29.65 5.61
N ARG A 218 38.35 -29.51 6.07
CA ARG A 218 37.33 -30.56 6.07
C ARG A 218 36.20 -30.31 5.08
N VAL A 219 36.29 -29.25 4.29
CA VAL A 219 35.38 -29.02 3.16
C VAL A 219 35.66 -30.07 2.07
N PRO A 220 34.62 -30.72 1.49
CA PRO A 220 34.83 -31.76 0.48
C PRO A 220 35.62 -31.27 -0.75
N ALA A 221 36.42 -32.17 -1.33
CA ALA A 221 37.19 -31.87 -2.54
C ALA A 221 36.26 -31.45 -3.70
N GLY A 222 36.58 -30.34 -4.37
CA GLY A 222 35.81 -29.80 -5.49
C GLY A 222 34.75 -28.77 -5.10
N VAL A 223 34.49 -28.55 -3.81
CA VAL A 223 33.64 -27.44 -3.34
C VAL A 223 34.39 -26.12 -3.49
N THR A 224 33.75 -25.16 -4.17
CA THR A 224 34.31 -23.81 -4.35
C THR A 224 33.84 -22.91 -3.20
N ILE A 225 34.77 -22.28 -2.50
CA ILE A 225 34.50 -21.25 -1.48
C ILE A 225 35.03 -19.88 -1.97
N ASP A 226 34.70 -18.80 -1.28
CA ASP A 226 35.14 -17.43 -1.60
C ASP A 226 34.74 -16.93 -3.00
N ARG A 227 33.74 -17.54 -3.63
CA ARG A 227 33.23 -17.15 -4.97
C ARG A 227 31.72 -16.97 -4.96
N TRP A 228 31.28 -15.70 -4.94
CA TRP A 228 29.85 -15.32 -4.95
C TRP A 228 29.08 -15.95 -6.13
N SER A 229 29.66 -15.87 -7.34
CA SER A 229 29.03 -16.35 -8.57
C SER A 229 28.98 -17.88 -8.72
N ALA A 230 29.42 -18.65 -7.71
CA ALA A 230 29.49 -20.11 -7.79
C ALA A 230 29.05 -20.74 -6.47
N PRO A 231 27.75 -20.69 -6.14
CA PRO A 231 27.22 -21.20 -4.89
C PRO A 231 27.38 -22.73 -4.80
N VAL A 232 27.65 -23.22 -3.60
CA VAL A 232 27.85 -24.64 -3.31
C VAL A 232 26.50 -25.33 -3.22
N ALA A 233 26.23 -26.31 -4.09
CA ALA A 233 25.01 -27.10 -4.00
C ALA A 233 24.95 -27.84 -2.64
N PHE A 234 23.77 -27.89 -2.00
CA PHE A 234 23.60 -28.59 -0.72
C PHE A 234 24.04 -30.06 -0.78
N SER A 235 23.83 -30.72 -1.93
CA SER A 235 24.23 -32.10 -2.18
C SER A 235 25.73 -32.34 -2.22
N ALA A 236 26.54 -31.29 -2.33
CA ALA A 236 28.00 -31.39 -2.26
C ALA A 236 28.53 -31.38 -0.81
N MET A 237 27.68 -31.04 0.16
CA MET A 237 28.07 -30.99 1.58
C MET A 237 27.94 -32.36 2.25
N PRO A 238 28.75 -32.66 3.28
CA PRO A 238 28.61 -33.88 4.07
C PRO A 238 27.23 -33.99 4.73
N GLY A 239 26.82 -35.20 5.11
CA GLY A 239 25.55 -35.41 5.81
C GLY A 239 24.30 -35.09 4.97
N TYR A 240 24.46 -34.82 3.66
CA TYR A 240 23.34 -34.46 2.80
C TYR A 240 22.27 -35.55 2.76
N SER A 241 21.04 -35.17 3.10
CA SER A 241 19.85 -35.95 2.84
C SER A 241 18.72 -35.03 2.42
N ALA A 242 17.79 -35.54 1.61
CA ALA A 242 16.68 -34.77 1.08
C ALA A 242 15.36 -35.49 1.32
N ALA A 243 14.41 -34.74 1.86
CA ALA A 243 12.99 -35.04 1.96
C ALA A 243 12.20 -34.02 1.11
N PRO A 244 10.91 -34.26 0.80
CA PRO A 244 10.12 -33.37 -0.06
C PRO A 244 10.10 -31.90 0.38
N SER A 245 10.16 -31.63 1.69
CA SER A 245 10.07 -30.29 2.26
C SER A 245 11.24 -29.94 3.19
N GLU A 246 12.30 -30.74 3.21
CA GLU A 246 13.49 -30.46 4.04
C GLU A 246 14.74 -31.06 3.39
N VAL A 247 15.84 -30.33 3.40
CA VAL A 247 17.17 -30.90 3.20
C VAL A 247 17.98 -30.77 4.49
N VAL A 248 18.80 -31.77 4.77
CA VAL A 248 19.74 -31.77 5.89
C VAL A 248 21.13 -31.83 5.32
N PHE A 249 22.07 -31.02 5.80
CA PHE A 249 23.47 -31.07 5.42
C PHE A 249 24.38 -30.54 6.55
N ASP A 250 25.65 -30.90 6.51
CA ASP A 250 26.63 -30.61 7.54
C ASP A 250 27.65 -29.56 7.03
N ILE A 251 27.92 -28.53 7.84
CA ILE A 251 29.00 -27.56 7.61
C ILE A 251 30.13 -27.84 8.61
N PRO A 252 31.36 -28.14 8.17
CA PRO A 252 32.48 -28.37 9.07
C PRO A 252 32.94 -27.05 9.70
N VAL A 253 33.12 -27.04 11.02
CA VAL A 253 33.48 -25.84 11.78
C VAL A 253 34.78 -25.99 12.54
N LEU A 254 35.50 -24.87 12.70
CA LEU A 254 36.70 -24.81 13.52
C LEU A 254 36.33 -24.96 14.99
N ASN A 255 36.85 -26.02 15.63
CA ASN A 255 36.50 -26.34 17.01
C ASN A 255 37.02 -25.27 18.00
N PRO A 256 36.15 -24.68 18.84
CA PRO A 256 36.54 -23.73 19.89
C PRO A 256 37.50 -24.30 20.94
N GLN A 257 37.56 -25.62 21.14
CA GLN A 257 38.53 -26.23 22.05
C GLN A 257 39.99 -26.00 21.61
N ALA A 258 40.24 -25.84 20.31
CA ALA A 258 41.57 -25.55 19.79
C ALA A 258 41.92 -24.05 19.84
N ASP A 259 40.91 -23.17 19.86
CA ASP A 259 41.06 -21.73 20.03
C ASP A 259 39.74 -21.14 20.54
N ALA A 260 39.75 -20.69 21.79
CA ALA A 260 38.56 -20.20 22.48
C ALA A 260 37.97 -18.93 21.86
N ASN A 261 38.68 -18.24 20.96
CA ASN A 261 38.16 -17.07 20.23
C ASN A 261 37.19 -17.44 19.10
N ARG A 262 37.07 -18.73 18.76
CA ARG A 262 36.09 -19.21 17.78
C ARG A 262 34.71 -19.28 18.43
N LYS A 263 33.83 -18.35 18.06
CA LYS A 263 32.52 -18.20 18.72
C LYS A 263 31.32 -18.57 17.84
N ALA A 264 31.48 -18.53 16.52
CA ALA A 264 30.37 -18.69 15.60
C ALA A 264 30.82 -19.23 14.23
N LEU A 265 29.82 -19.70 13.48
CA LEU A 265 29.87 -19.93 12.03
C LEU A 265 29.02 -18.86 11.33
N GLU A 266 29.49 -18.35 10.20
CA GLU A 266 28.70 -17.53 9.28
C GLU A 266 28.61 -18.17 7.89
N PHE A 267 27.45 -18.07 7.26
CA PHE A 267 27.23 -18.50 5.87
C PHE A 267 26.01 -17.79 5.26
N ILE A 268 25.72 -18.04 3.99
CA ILE A 268 24.52 -17.53 3.31
C ILE A 268 23.83 -18.69 2.58
N ILE A 269 22.51 -18.79 2.73
CA ILE A 269 21.67 -19.53 1.78
C ILE A 269 21.54 -18.67 0.53
N HIS A 270 21.98 -19.20 -0.60
CA HIS A 270 22.31 -18.40 -1.78
C HIS A 270 21.61 -18.95 -3.02
N GLY A 271 20.97 -18.09 -3.81
CA GLY A 271 20.36 -18.48 -5.08
C GLY A 271 21.39 -18.97 -6.08
N MET A 272 21.08 -20.03 -6.81
CA MET A 272 21.92 -20.53 -7.90
C MET A 272 21.77 -19.62 -9.14
N PRO A 273 22.76 -19.59 -10.05
CA PRO A 273 22.64 -18.86 -11.31
C PRO A 273 21.31 -19.15 -12.04
N PRO A 274 20.58 -18.12 -12.52
CA PRO A 274 20.96 -16.70 -12.62
C PRO A 274 20.48 -15.81 -11.44
N ASN A 275 20.15 -16.39 -10.29
CA ASN A 275 19.59 -15.68 -9.12
C ASN A 275 20.62 -15.49 -8.00
N GLU A 276 21.88 -15.27 -8.34
CA GLU A 276 23.01 -15.21 -7.39
C GLU A 276 22.87 -14.11 -6.32
N ASN A 277 21.98 -13.13 -6.48
CA ASN A 277 21.77 -12.08 -5.50
C ASN A 277 20.58 -12.32 -4.56
N ASP A 278 19.83 -13.42 -4.74
CA ASP A 278 18.78 -13.81 -3.80
C ASP A 278 19.41 -14.57 -2.61
N LYS A 279 19.30 -14.00 -1.42
CA LYS A 279 19.77 -14.59 -0.15
C LYS A 279 18.63 -15.24 0.65
N ASP A 280 17.60 -15.72 -0.05
CA ASP A 280 16.38 -16.29 0.54
C ASP A 280 15.69 -15.28 1.47
N GLY A 281 15.52 -14.04 0.98
CA GLY A 281 14.85 -12.96 1.69
C GLY A 281 15.59 -12.37 2.90
N ARG A 282 16.92 -12.58 3.01
CA ARG A 282 17.76 -12.04 4.09
C ARG A 282 18.75 -10.99 3.56
N ASP A 283 18.97 -9.91 4.31
CA ASP A 283 20.03 -8.95 3.95
C ASP A 283 21.38 -9.31 4.60
N ASN A 284 21.33 -9.84 5.83
CA ASN A 284 22.48 -10.21 6.65
C ASN A 284 22.92 -11.67 6.43
N ASN A 285 24.17 -11.94 6.82
CA ASN A 285 24.70 -13.31 6.90
C ASN A 285 23.91 -14.13 7.93
N ILE A 286 23.77 -15.43 7.68
CA ILE A 286 23.30 -16.36 8.70
C ILE A 286 24.45 -16.56 9.67
N ARG A 287 24.25 -16.17 10.93
CA ARG A 287 25.22 -16.32 12.00
C ARG A 287 24.72 -17.36 13.01
N VAL A 288 25.58 -18.32 13.32
CA VAL A 288 25.31 -19.42 14.25
C VAL A 288 26.28 -19.32 15.42
N ASP A 289 25.84 -18.77 16.54
CA ASP A 289 26.67 -18.70 17.75
C ASP A 289 26.71 -20.07 18.45
N TYR A 290 27.89 -20.63 18.64
CA TYR A 290 28.06 -21.98 19.20
C TYR A 290 27.54 -22.09 20.64
N ALA A 291 27.55 -20.98 21.37
CA ALA A 291 27.02 -20.91 22.74
C ALA A 291 25.50 -21.13 22.82
N ALA A 292 24.77 -20.98 21.70
CA ALA A 292 23.33 -21.18 21.63
C ALA A 292 22.93 -22.62 21.24
N LEU A 293 23.88 -23.47 20.87
CA LEU A 293 23.64 -24.80 20.34
C LEU A 293 23.57 -25.86 21.45
N SER A 294 22.65 -26.81 21.29
CA SER A 294 22.76 -28.10 21.97
C SER A 294 23.69 -28.99 21.16
N ILE A 295 24.87 -29.31 21.71
CA ILE A 295 25.91 -30.07 21.00
C ILE A 295 25.94 -31.50 21.53
N GLN A 296 25.80 -32.48 20.63
CA GLN A 296 25.90 -33.90 20.95
C GLN A 296 26.85 -34.57 19.96
N ASN A 297 27.78 -35.37 20.47
CA ASN A 297 28.79 -36.05 19.65
C ASN A 297 29.52 -35.09 18.68
N GLN A 298 29.85 -33.88 19.17
CA GLN A 298 30.51 -32.82 18.42
C GLN A 298 29.71 -32.25 17.23
N VAL A 299 28.39 -32.47 17.20
CA VAL A 299 27.45 -31.90 16.22
C VAL A 299 26.49 -30.95 16.94
N GLY A 300 26.41 -29.70 16.47
CA GLY A 300 25.36 -28.75 16.86
C GLY A 300 24.33 -28.63 15.75
N GLU A 301 23.03 -28.62 16.07
CA GLU A 301 21.96 -28.57 15.08
C GLU A 301 21.26 -27.21 15.02
N ILE A 302 20.90 -26.79 13.81
CA ILE A 302 20.06 -25.62 13.55
C ILE A 302 18.98 -25.92 12.51
N TRP A 303 17.90 -25.15 12.55
CA TRP A 303 16.80 -25.17 11.59
C TRP A 303 16.67 -23.80 10.93
N LEU A 304 16.51 -23.82 9.61
CA LEU A 304 16.26 -22.66 8.78
C LEU A 304 14.96 -22.89 8.00
N VAL A 305 14.19 -21.82 7.81
CA VAL A 305 12.93 -21.85 7.05
C VAL A 305 13.01 -20.84 5.93
N GLU A 306 12.48 -21.19 4.75
CA GLU A 306 12.53 -20.29 3.60
C GLU A 306 11.95 -18.91 3.90
N ARG A 307 12.71 -17.87 3.53
CA ARG A 307 12.35 -16.46 3.74
C ARG A 307 12.01 -16.12 5.19
N ASP A 308 12.64 -16.80 6.15
CA ASP A 308 12.60 -16.49 7.58
C ASP A 308 14.03 -16.19 8.05
N ALA A 309 14.29 -14.97 8.50
CA ALA A 309 15.62 -14.56 8.95
C ALA A 309 16.09 -15.28 10.24
N THR A 310 15.20 -15.99 10.93
CA THR A 310 15.49 -16.63 12.22
C THR A 310 16.34 -17.89 12.06
N VAL A 311 17.41 -17.99 12.85
CA VAL A 311 18.17 -19.24 13.05
C VAL A 311 17.62 -19.96 14.27
N TYR A 312 16.91 -21.06 14.06
CA TYR A 312 16.34 -21.82 15.17
C TYR A 312 17.35 -22.86 15.66
N THR A 313 17.55 -22.96 16.98
CA THR A 313 18.43 -23.97 17.59
C THR A 313 17.70 -25.22 18.08
N ALA A 314 16.42 -25.33 17.72
CA ALA A 314 15.55 -26.49 17.86
C ALA A 314 14.50 -26.45 16.73
N ALA A 315 13.91 -27.60 16.38
CA ALA A 315 12.88 -27.66 15.34
C ALA A 315 11.72 -26.68 15.64
N PRO A 316 11.43 -25.69 14.77
CA PRO A 316 10.40 -24.71 15.03
C PRO A 316 8.99 -25.26 14.80
N ASP A 317 8.02 -24.78 15.60
CA ASP A 317 6.62 -25.04 15.35
C ASP A 317 6.06 -23.98 14.37
N LEU A 318 5.99 -24.34 13.10
CA LEU A 318 5.56 -23.45 12.00
C LEU A 318 4.05 -23.30 11.87
N ARG A 319 3.28 -23.97 12.73
CA ARG A 319 1.82 -23.93 12.71
C ARG A 319 1.30 -22.57 13.14
N SER A 320 0.32 -22.04 12.39
CA SER A 320 -0.28 -20.75 12.65
C SER A 320 -1.79 -20.76 12.41
N VAL A 321 -2.54 -20.16 13.34
CA VAL A 321 -4.00 -20.23 13.41
C VAL A 321 -4.57 -18.82 13.57
N SER A 322 -5.35 -18.40 12.58
CA SER A 322 -6.07 -17.12 12.58
C SER A 322 -7.37 -17.25 11.79
N SER A 323 -8.39 -16.48 12.18
CA SER A 323 -9.63 -16.31 11.43
C SER A 323 -9.76 -14.90 10.84
N THR A 324 -8.74 -14.05 10.99
CA THR A 324 -8.79 -12.62 10.62
C THR A 324 -7.68 -12.18 9.68
N ASP A 325 -6.62 -12.98 9.49
CA ASP A 325 -5.62 -12.78 8.44
C ASP A 325 -6.06 -13.44 7.11
N ALA A 326 -5.35 -13.14 6.01
CA ALA A 326 -5.61 -13.75 4.71
C ALA A 326 -4.32 -14.18 4.01
N ARG A 327 -3.76 -15.30 4.46
CA ARG A 327 -2.49 -15.85 3.97
C ARG A 327 -2.66 -16.86 2.84
N ALA A 328 -3.87 -17.34 2.59
CA ALA A 328 -4.16 -18.17 1.43
C ALA A 328 -4.61 -17.31 0.23
N PHE A 329 -4.39 -17.81 -0.98
CA PHE A 329 -4.68 -17.12 -2.24
C PHE A 329 -5.61 -17.98 -3.08
N TRP A 330 -6.82 -17.49 -3.32
CA TRP A 330 -7.78 -18.16 -4.18
C TRP A 330 -7.49 -17.77 -5.64
N LEU A 331 -6.71 -18.63 -6.30
CA LEU A 331 -6.08 -18.33 -7.58
C LEU A 331 -7.09 -18.17 -8.71
N ASN A 332 -8.15 -18.96 -8.66
CA ASN A 332 -9.20 -19.04 -9.68
C ASN A 332 -10.47 -19.64 -9.02
N GLN A 333 -11.52 -19.99 -9.74
CA GLN A 333 -12.76 -20.51 -9.13
C GLN A 333 -12.58 -21.83 -8.34
N GLN A 334 -11.49 -22.57 -8.56
CA GLN A 334 -11.28 -23.90 -7.99
C GLN A 334 -10.04 -24.00 -7.09
N LEU A 335 -8.93 -23.36 -7.43
CA LEU A 335 -7.62 -23.58 -6.85
C LEU A 335 -7.30 -22.55 -5.78
N ILE A 336 -6.87 -23.02 -4.62
CA ILE A 336 -6.43 -22.22 -3.48
C ILE A 336 -4.99 -22.61 -3.16
N GLN A 337 -4.07 -21.65 -3.19
CA GLN A 337 -2.69 -21.83 -2.72
C GLN A 337 -2.57 -21.32 -1.30
N TRP A 338 -1.98 -22.11 -0.41
CA TRP A 338 -1.66 -21.72 0.96
C TRP A 338 -0.14 -21.79 1.15
N PRO A 339 0.55 -20.65 0.99
CA PRO A 339 1.97 -20.52 1.30
C PRO A 339 2.31 -21.05 2.68
N ARG A 340 3.50 -21.64 2.80
CA ARG A 340 4.03 -22.16 4.07
C ARG A 340 3.21 -23.26 4.75
N VAL A 341 2.37 -23.95 3.99
CA VAL A 341 1.63 -25.13 4.45
C VAL A 341 1.92 -26.31 3.52
N ALA A 342 2.40 -27.41 4.12
CA ALA A 342 2.77 -28.63 3.42
C ALA A 342 1.56 -29.54 3.13
N LEU A 343 1.70 -30.40 2.12
CA LEU A 343 0.77 -31.50 1.83
C LEU A 343 0.84 -32.59 2.91
N GLY A 344 -0.25 -33.31 3.13
CA GLY A 344 -0.27 -34.52 3.99
C GLY A 344 -1.33 -34.55 5.09
N GLN A 345 -2.10 -33.47 5.27
CA GLN A 345 -3.21 -33.40 6.21
C GLN A 345 -4.49 -32.90 5.53
N SER A 346 -5.65 -33.18 6.14
CA SER A 346 -6.95 -32.76 5.60
C SER A 346 -7.04 -31.24 5.66
N VAL A 347 -7.37 -30.60 4.53
CA VAL A 347 -7.67 -29.18 4.47
C VAL A 347 -9.15 -28.99 4.16
N LYS A 348 -9.78 -28.14 4.95
CA LYS A 348 -11.21 -27.88 4.91
C LYS A 348 -11.47 -26.38 4.86
N LEU A 349 -12.53 -26.01 4.14
CA LEU A 349 -13.07 -24.66 4.09
C LEU A 349 -14.32 -24.60 4.95
N TYR A 350 -14.19 -24.11 6.19
CA TYR A 350 -15.31 -23.86 7.09
C TYR A 350 -15.99 -22.56 6.72
N TRP A 351 -17.32 -22.52 6.84
CA TRP A 351 -18.08 -21.30 6.56
C TRP A 351 -19.12 -20.99 7.65
N SER A 352 -19.40 -19.69 7.84
CA SER A 352 -20.42 -19.20 8.77
C SER A 352 -21.12 -17.97 8.20
N ARG A 353 -22.44 -18.06 8.08
CA ARG A 353 -23.33 -16.93 7.77
C ARG A 353 -23.29 -15.92 8.90
N ALA A 354 -23.17 -16.34 10.15
CA ALA A 354 -23.15 -15.42 11.28
C ALA A 354 -21.75 -14.82 11.54
N GLY A 355 -20.71 -15.30 10.84
CA GLY A 355 -19.34 -14.88 11.11
C GLY A 355 -18.81 -15.35 12.45
N GLN A 356 -19.22 -16.55 12.89
CA GLN A 356 -18.97 -17.06 14.25
C GLN A 356 -17.89 -18.14 14.34
N ILE A 357 -17.10 -18.36 13.29
CA ILE A 357 -16.05 -19.38 13.31
C ILE A 357 -14.99 -19.02 14.35
N VAL A 358 -14.72 -19.96 15.25
CA VAL A 358 -13.61 -19.92 16.20
C VAL A 358 -12.65 -21.06 15.88
N VAL A 359 -11.39 -20.68 15.69
CA VAL A 359 -10.26 -21.60 15.46
C VAL A 359 -9.22 -21.39 16.55
N ALA A 360 -8.67 -22.49 17.06
CA ALA A 360 -7.58 -22.48 18.04
C ALA A 360 -6.73 -23.72 17.82
N LYS A 361 -5.42 -23.59 18.04
CA LYS A 361 -4.45 -24.67 17.86
C LYS A 361 -4.79 -25.87 18.72
N ASP A 362 -4.74 -27.05 18.11
CA ASP A 362 -5.03 -28.35 18.76
C ASP A 362 -6.43 -28.41 19.39
N GLN A 363 -7.39 -27.65 18.86
CA GLN A 363 -8.81 -27.68 19.23
C GLN A 363 -9.67 -27.99 17.99
N ALA A 364 -10.90 -28.44 18.20
CA ALA A 364 -11.88 -28.57 17.11
C ALA A 364 -12.42 -27.18 16.70
N VAL A 365 -12.79 -27.02 15.43
CA VAL A 365 -13.46 -25.81 14.93
C VAL A 365 -14.86 -25.71 15.54
N THR A 366 -15.27 -24.51 15.95
CA THR A 366 -16.64 -24.25 16.46
C THR A 366 -17.26 -23.02 15.80
N GLY A 367 -18.60 -22.90 15.87
CA GLY A 367 -19.35 -21.76 15.31
C GLY A 367 -19.45 -21.71 13.78
N ALA A 368 -19.00 -22.77 13.09
CA ALA A 368 -19.24 -22.97 11.67
C ALA A 368 -20.64 -23.52 11.41
N ASP A 369 -21.27 -23.06 10.34
CA ASP A 369 -22.57 -23.56 9.86
C ASP A 369 -22.40 -24.78 8.94
N GLY A 370 -21.21 -24.93 8.34
CA GLY A 370 -20.87 -26.05 7.48
C GLY A 370 -19.40 -26.03 7.07
N VAL A 371 -19.01 -27.03 6.27
CA VAL A 371 -17.63 -27.25 5.86
C VAL A 371 -17.56 -27.92 4.49
N LEU A 372 -16.60 -27.51 3.67
CA LEU A 372 -16.20 -28.21 2.45
C LEU A 372 -14.82 -28.86 2.67
N THR A 373 -14.61 -30.06 2.16
CA THR A 373 -13.27 -30.67 2.14
C THR A 373 -12.60 -30.36 0.81
N LEU A 374 -11.35 -29.89 0.85
CA LEU A 374 -10.57 -29.62 -0.34
C LEU A 374 -9.65 -30.79 -0.66
N ASP A 375 -9.45 -31.07 -1.94
CA ASP A 375 -8.54 -32.12 -2.39
C ASP A 375 -7.16 -31.52 -2.68
N ALA A 376 -6.09 -32.24 -2.36
CA ALA A 376 -4.75 -31.83 -2.74
C ALA A 376 -4.62 -31.77 -4.27
N PHE A 377 -4.14 -30.65 -4.80
CA PHE A 377 -3.94 -30.49 -6.24
C PHE A 377 -2.47 -30.74 -6.59
N THR A 378 -2.21 -31.81 -7.34
CA THR A 378 -0.86 -32.22 -7.78
C THR A 378 -0.59 -31.89 -9.25
N GLY A 379 -1.54 -31.24 -9.93
CA GLY A 379 -1.37 -30.78 -11.30
C GLY A 379 -0.61 -29.45 -11.38
N SER A 380 -0.43 -28.93 -12.59
CA SER A 380 0.14 -27.61 -12.80
C SER A 380 -0.94 -26.53 -12.69
N VAL A 381 -0.66 -25.46 -11.95
CA VAL A 381 -1.52 -24.28 -11.90
C VAL A 381 -1.67 -23.71 -13.33
N PRO A 382 -2.88 -23.35 -13.80
CA PRO A 382 -3.07 -22.79 -15.13
C PRO A 382 -2.16 -21.59 -15.40
N PRO A 383 -1.56 -21.45 -16.60
CA PRO A 383 -0.55 -20.43 -16.87
C PRO A 383 -0.97 -18.98 -16.54
N ALA A 384 -2.23 -18.63 -16.79
CA ALA A 384 -2.75 -17.30 -16.46
C ALA A 384 -2.75 -17.03 -14.94
N ALA A 385 -3.18 -18.01 -14.14
CA ALA A 385 -3.16 -17.91 -12.68
C ALA A 385 -1.72 -17.93 -12.15
N ALA A 386 -0.86 -18.81 -12.67
CA ALA A 386 0.55 -18.87 -12.29
C ALA A 386 1.26 -17.53 -12.55
N SER A 387 0.99 -16.89 -13.69
CA SER A 387 1.54 -15.57 -14.03
C SER A 387 1.02 -14.46 -13.10
N ARG A 388 -0.30 -14.42 -12.85
CA ARG A 388 -0.93 -13.42 -11.97
C ARG A 388 -0.46 -13.50 -10.52
N PHE A 389 -0.21 -14.72 -10.03
CA PHE A 389 0.17 -14.99 -8.65
C PHE A 389 1.64 -15.39 -8.50
N LYS A 390 2.50 -15.11 -9.48
CA LYS A 390 3.94 -15.44 -9.45
C LYS A 390 4.70 -14.85 -8.26
N TRP A 391 4.17 -13.78 -7.66
CA TRP A 391 4.71 -13.12 -6.48
C TRP A 391 4.38 -13.85 -5.17
N VAL A 392 3.39 -14.74 -5.19
CA VAL A 392 2.94 -15.49 -4.01
C VAL A 392 4.00 -16.52 -3.63
N GLY A 393 4.30 -16.58 -2.33
CA GLY A 393 5.29 -17.52 -1.80
C GLY A 393 4.93 -18.99 -2.05
N SER A 394 5.95 -19.84 -2.01
CA SER A 394 5.80 -21.29 -2.17
C SER A 394 4.86 -21.90 -1.13
N GLY A 395 4.04 -22.85 -1.56
CA GLY A 395 3.12 -23.59 -0.73
C GLY A 395 2.29 -24.56 -1.54
N SER A 396 1.51 -25.37 -0.83
CA SER A 396 0.68 -26.37 -1.49
C SER A 396 -0.55 -25.74 -2.13
N VAL A 397 -1.13 -26.43 -3.11
CA VAL A 397 -2.36 -26.04 -3.77
C VAL A 397 -3.44 -27.07 -3.45
N TRP A 398 -4.64 -26.59 -3.16
CA TRP A 398 -5.83 -27.40 -2.97
C TRP A 398 -6.91 -27.00 -3.97
N ALA A 399 -7.74 -27.97 -4.34
CA ALA A 399 -8.87 -27.77 -5.23
C ALA A 399 -10.18 -27.90 -4.45
N VAL A 400 -11.08 -26.96 -4.67
CA VAL A 400 -12.51 -27.16 -4.41
C VAL A 400 -13.00 -28.30 -5.30
N ARG A 401 -13.77 -29.22 -4.72
CA ARG A 401 -14.34 -30.35 -5.46
C ARG A 401 -15.34 -29.88 -6.49
N GLU A 402 -15.41 -30.56 -7.63
CA GLU A 402 -16.31 -30.23 -8.71
C GLU A 402 -17.79 -30.15 -8.26
N ALA A 403 -18.21 -31.06 -7.37
CA ALA A 403 -19.55 -31.08 -6.79
C ALA A 403 -19.88 -29.83 -5.94
N ASP A 404 -18.87 -29.14 -5.40
CA ASP A 404 -19.03 -27.99 -4.51
C ASP A 404 -18.92 -26.64 -5.23
N LEU A 405 -18.46 -26.61 -6.49
CA LEU A 405 -18.25 -25.37 -7.26
C LEU A 405 -19.53 -24.53 -7.37
N SER A 406 -20.69 -25.17 -7.51
CA SER A 406 -21.99 -24.49 -7.61
C SER A 406 -22.36 -23.69 -6.34
N GLN A 407 -21.78 -24.02 -5.19
CA GLN A 407 -22.06 -23.38 -3.91
C GLN A 407 -21.22 -22.11 -3.69
N LEU A 408 -20.11 -21.94 -4.40
CA LEU A 408 -19.10 -20.90 -4.13
C LEU A 408 -19.67 -19.49 -4.18
N LYS A 409 -20.56 -19.19 -5.13
CA LYS A 409 -21.22 -17.88 -5.25
C LYS A 409 -22.01 -17.49 -4.00
N GLN A 410 -22.57 -18.47 -3.28
CA GLN A 410 -23.25 -18.21 -2.00
C GLN A 410 -22.25 -18.16 -0.84
N LEU A 411 -21.24 -19.02 -0.84
CA LEU A 411 -20.23 -19.07 0.23
C LEU A 411 -19.36 -17.81 0.29
N HIS A 412 -19.07 -17.18 -0.85
CA HIS A 412 -18.38 -15.87 -0.90
C HIS A 412 -19.14 -14.72 -0.22
N LYS A 413 -20.41 -14.93 0.18
CA LYS A 413 -21.20 -13.97 0.98
C LYS A 413 -21.10 -14.21 2.49
N THR A 414 -20.34 -15.21 2.91
CA THR A 414 -20.20 -15.68 4.30
C THR A 414 -18.77 -15.51 4.81
N GLN A 415 -18.56 -15.69 6.11
CA GLN A 415 -17.21 -15.90 6.62
C GLN A 415 -16.72 -17.25 6.12
N MET A 416 -15.49 -17.30 5.59
CA MET A 416 -14.82 -18.56 5.24
C MET A 416 -13.43 -18.60 5.88
N VAL A 417 -13.10 -19.73 6.49
CA VAL A 417 -11.80 -20.00 7.11
C VAL A 417 -11.27 -21.32 6.56
N LEU A 418 -10.07 -21.26 5.98
CA LEU A 418 -9.31 -22.40 5.53
C LEU A 418 -8.60 -23.00 6.74
N VAL A 419 -8.78 -24.30 6.97
CA VAL A 419 -8.30 -25.01 8.16
C VAL A 419 -7.60 -26.29 7.75
N GLN A 420 -6.37 -26.49 8.21
CA GLN A 420 -5.69 -27.78 8.15
C GLN A 420 -5.91 -28.53 9.47
N GLU A 421 -6.35 -29.78 9.39
CA GLU A 421 -6.66 -30.62 10.56
C GLU A 421 -5.83 -31.90 10.56
N ASN A 422 -5.45 -32.35 11.77
CA ASN A 422 -4.86 -33.66 11.95
C ASN A 422 -5.91 -34.79 11.82
N ALA A 423 -5.49 -36.05 11.94
CA ALA A 423 -6.36 -37.22 11.83
C ALA A 423 -7.49 -37.26 12.88
N GLN A 424 -7.36 -36.53 13.99
CA GLN A 424 -8.37 -36.40 15.04
C GLN A 424 -9.33 -35.23 14.81
N GLY A 425 -9.18 -34.47 13.72
CA GLY A 425 -10.00 -33.29 13.43
C GLY A 425 -9.62 -32.05 14.25
N LEU A 426 -8.40 -32.00 14.81
CA LEU A 426 -7.91 -30.85 15.57
C LEU A 426 -7.11 -29.91 14.67
N VAL A 427 -7.39 -28.61 14.81
CA VAL A 427 -6.79 -27.53 14.01
C VAL A 427 -5.28 -27.49 14.18
N GLN A 428 -4.57 -27.57 13.06
CA GLN A 428 -3.12 -27.39 12.97
C GLN A 428 -2.78 -26.02 12.39
N ASN A 429 -3.45 -25.62 11.32
CA ASN A 429 -3.30 -24.29 10.72
C ASN A 429 -4.68 -23.71 10.42
N ALA A 430 -4.81 -22.38 10.46
CA ALA A 430 -6.01 -21.69 9.99
C ALA A 430 -5.69 -20.28 9.44
N THR A 431 -6.37 -19.89 8.37
CA THR A 431 -6.33 -18.54 7.78
C THR A 431 -7.60 -18.27 6.97
N THR A 432 -7.82 -17.05 6.50
CA THR A 432 -8.77 -16.80 5.39
C THR A 432 -8.04 -16.74 4.05
N ALA A 433 -8.77 -16.69 2.94
CA ALA A 433 -8.19 -16.58 1.60
C ALA A 433 -8.45 -15.20 0.99
N GLN A 434 -7.47 -14.67 0.27
CA GLN A 434 -7.64 -13.54 -0.64
C GLN A 434 -8.41 -14.02 -1.88
N THR A 435 -9.57 -13.42 -2.16
CA THR A 435 -10.54 -13.93 -3.15
C THR A 435 -10.58 -13.25 -4.54
N PRO A 436 -9.79 -12.22 -4.92
CA PRO A 436 -9.96 -11.58 -6.24
C PRO A 436 -9.90 -12.52 -7.45
N GLY A 437 -8.99 -13.51 -7.44
CA GLY A 437 -8.88 -14.49 -8.55
C GLY A 437 -10.15 -15.32 -8.73
N ALA A 438 -10.73 -15.79 -7.62
CA ALA A 438 -12.01 -16.50 -7.65
C ALA A 438 -13.18 -15.60 -8.07
N LEU A 439 -13.25 -14.36 -7.55
CA LEU A 439 -14.33 -13.43 -7.89
C LEU A 439 -14.29 -13.02 -9.37
N ASP A 440 -13.11 -12.80 -9.94
CA ASP A 440 -12.95 -12.47 -11.35
C ASP A 440 -13.45 -13.59 -12.26
N GLU A 441 -13.19 -14.85 -11.93
CA GLU A 441 -13.66 -15.98 -12.75
C GLU A 441 -15.14 -16.28 -12.55
N LEU A 442 -15.62 -16.31 -11.29
CA LEU A 442 -17.02 -16.59 -10.97
C LEU A 442 -17.99 -15.56 -11.54
N TYR A 443 -17.52 -14.31 -11.68
CA TYR A 443 -18.32 -13.17 -12.13
C TYR A 443 -17.72 -12.48 -13.36
N ALA A 444 -16.94 -13.17 -14.19
CA ALA A 444 -16.28 -12.61 -15.37
C ALA A 444 -17.25 -11.85 -16.30
N SER A 445 -18.51 -12.31 -16.38
CA SER A 445 -19.57 -11.65 -17.17
C SER A 445 -19.89 -10.22 -16.73
N ALA A 446 -19.52 -9.82 -15.52
CA ALA A 446 -19.67 -8.44 -15.02
C ALA A 446 -18.92 -7.42 -15.88
N GLU A 447 -17.84 -7.83 -16.53
CA GLU A 447 -17.07 -6.97 -17.44
C GLU A 447 -17.94 -6.40 -18.57
N GLN A 448 -18.93 -7.17 -19.03
CA GLN A 448 -19.82 -6.82 -20.14
C GLN A 448 -21.00 -5.92 -19.72
N VAL A 449 -21.13 -5.60 -18.43
CA VAL A 449 -22.15 -4.69 -17.92
C VAL A 449 -21.69 -3.25 -18.16
N ASN A 450 -22.31 -2.56 -19.12
CA ASN A 450 -21.91 -1.23 -19.57
C ASN A 450 -22.74 -0.07 -18.98
N ASP A 451 -23.62 -0.39 -18.03
CA ASP A 451 -24.57 0.53 -17.38
C ASP A 451 -24.50 0.41 -15.84
N LEU A 452 -23.31 0.19 -15.27
CA LEU A 452 -23.06 0.34 -13.82
C LEU A 452 -23.30 1.79 -13.39
N GLY A 453 -23.71 1.97 -12.13
CA GLY A 453 -24.13 3.26 -11.61
C GLY A 453 -25.61 3.56 -11.88
N VAL A 454 -25.91 4.82 -12.17
CA VAL A 454 -27.27 5.28 -12.50
C VAL A 454 -27.42 5.57 -14.00
N THR A 455 -28.51 5.06 -14.58
CA THR A 455 -28.91 5.36 -15.97
C THR A 455 -30.34 5.89 -16.00
N VAL A 456 -30.53 7.05 -16.62
CA VAL A 456 -31.85 7.64 -16.88
C VAL A 456 -32.10 7.59 -18.38
N ALA A 457 -33.06 6.77 -18.81
CA ALA A 457 -33.40 6.61 -20.23
C ALA A 457 -34.84 6.12 -20.41
N ALA A 458 -35.50 6.54 -21.50
CA ALA A 458 -36.82 6.07 -21.90
C ALA A 458 -37.90 6.13 -20.78
N GLY A 459 -37.87 7.19 -19.95
CA GLY A 459 -38.81 7.37 -18.84
C GLY A 459 -38.62 6.39 -17.68
N ARG A 460 -37.43 5.79 -17.54
CA ARG A 460 -37.06 4.90 -16.44
C ARG A 460 -35.73 5.33 -15.84
N THR A 461 -35.57 5.03 -14.56
CA THR A 461 -34.30 5.22 -13.84
C THR A 461 -33.82 3.88 -13.33
N ARG A 462 -32.62 3.47 -13.75
CA ARG A 462 -32.00 2.19 -13.38
C ARG A 462 -30.76 2.43 -12.54
N PHE A 463 -30.61 1.63 -11.49
CA PHE A 463 -29.46 1.62 -10.59
C PHE A 463 -28.80 0.25 -10.66
N LYS A 464 -27.48 0.21 -10.80
CA LYS A 464 -26.69 -1.03 -10.78
C LYS A 464 -25.42 -0.88 -9.95
N LEU A 465 -25.18 -1.84 -9.07
CA LEU A 465 -23.98 -1.91 -8.24
C LEU A 465 -23.37 -3.31 -8.30
N TRP A 466 -22.09 -3.41 -8.67
CA TRP A 466 -21.38 -4.68 -8.56
C TRP A 466 -20.98 -4.93 -7.11
N ALA A 467 -21.58 -5.94 -6.48
CA ALA A 467 -21.33 -6.29 -5.08
C ALA A 467 -21.51 -7.81 -4.86
N PRO A 468 -20.65 -8.65 -5.45
CA PRO A 468 -20.85 -10.09 -5.51
C PRO A 468 -20.85 -10.78 -4.14
N THR A 469 -20.10 -10.24 -3.17
CA THR A 469 -19.98 -10.75 -1.81
C THR A 469 -21.06 -10.20 -0.87
N ALA A 470 -21.86 -9.23 -1.32
CA ALA A 470 -22.95 -8.69 -0.53
C ALA A 470 -24.06 -9.73 -0.35
N ARG A 471 -24.67 -9.70 0.83
CA ARG A 471 -25.84 -10.53 1.19
C ARG A 471 -27.13 -9.89 0.74
N SER A 472 -27.19 -8.58 0.82
CA SER A 472 -28.29 -7.76 0.36
C SER A 472 -27.77 -6.36 0.04
N VAL A 473 -28.36 -5.74 -0.97
CA VAL A 473 -28.18 -4.32 -1.27
C VAL A 473 -29.55 -3.66 -1.32
N ALA A 474 -29.69 -2.54 -0.62
CA ALA A 474 -30.86 -1.68 -0.72
C ALA A 474 -30.47 -0.30 -1.27
N LEU A 475 -31.34 0.29 -2.06
CA LEU A 475 -31.25 1.66 -2.57
C LEU A 475 -32.00 2.59 -1.63
N TYR A 476 -31.33 3.62 -1.13
CA TYR A 476 -31.95 4.71 -0.37
C TYR A 476 -32.08 5.94 -1.27
N LEU A 477 -33.32 6.34 -1.57
CA LEU A 477 -33.66 7.56 -2.33
C LEU A 477 -34.03 8.68 -1.37
N TYR A 478 -33.46 9.87 -1.58
CA TYR A 478 -33.66 11.04 -0.72
C TYR A 478 -34.40 12.15 -1.44
N ASP A 479 -35.23 12.86 -0.66
CA ASP A 479 -35.90 14.07 -1.12
C ASP A 479 -34.91 15.19 -1.44
N PRO A 480 -34.99 15.83 -2.62
CA PRO A 480 -34.19 17.02 -2.90
C PRO A 480 -34.51 18.22 -1.98
N VAL A 481 -35.72 18.30 -1.39
CA VAL A 481 -36.13 19.46 -0.58
C VAL A 481 -35.81 19.27 0.91
N SER A 482 -36.32 18.19 1.52
CA SER A 482 -36.14 17.93 2.95
C SER A 482 -34.81 17.23 3.29
N GLY A 483 -34.14 16.62 2.31
CA GLY A 483 -32.93 15.83 2.55
C GLY A 483 -33.18 14.52 3.31
N ASN A 484 -34.42 14.15 3.63
CA ASN A 484 -34.73 12.89 4.31
C ASN A 484 -34.85 11.73 3.31
N ALA A 485 -34.55 10.51 3.77
CA ALA A 485 -34.80 9.31 3.00
C ALA A 485 -36.31 9.14 2.78
N ARG A 486 -36.74 9.08 1.52
CA ARG A 486 -38.16 8.91 1.15
C ARG A 486 -38.50 7.45 0.87
N THR A 487 -37.54 6.70 0.33
CA THR A 487 -37.77 5.30 -0.07
C THR A 487 -36.52 4.48 0.19
N ALA A 488 -36.71 3.30 0.80
CA ALA A 488 -35.71 2.24 0.87
C ALA A 488 -36.21 1.05 0.04
N VAL A 489 -35.44 0.64 -0.97
CA VAL A 489 -35.85 -0.42 -1.91
C VAL A 489 -34.79 -1.50 -2.00
N ASP A 490 -35.16 -2.75 -1.77
CA ASP A 490 -34.26 -3.88 -1.97
C ASP A 490 -33.94 -4.07 -3.46
N MET A 491 -32.67 -4.28 -3.77
CA MET A 491 -32.18 -4.51 -5.14
C MET A 491 -32.16 -6.00 -5.46
N GLN A 492 -32.30 -6.32 -6.75
CA GLN A 492 -32.28 -7.68 -7.27
C GLN A 492 -30.87 -8.10 -7.66
N TRP A 493 -30.42 -9.25 -7.16
CA TRP A 493 -29.10 -9.80 -7.46
C TRP A 493 -29.11 -10.69 -8.70
N ASP A 494 -28.19 -10.43 -9.63
CA ASP A 494 -27.88 -11.29 -10.75
C ASP A 494 -26.72 -12.23 -10.39
N ALA A 495 -27.00 -13.54 -10.35
CA ALA A 495 -26.03 -14.56 -9.98
C ALA A 495 -24.89 -14.74 -11.00
N ASN A 496 -25.07 -14.34 -12.27
CA ASN A 496 -24.05 -14.48 -13.31
C ASN A 496 -22.99 -13.38 -13.21
N THR A 497 -23.44 -12.14 -13.00
CA THR A 497 -22.59 -10.94 -12.98
C THR A 497 -22.21 -10.51 -11.57
N GLY A 498 -22.94 -10.92 -10.54
CA GLY A 498 -22.76 -10.42 -9.17
C GLY A 498 -23.30 -8.99 -8.98
N VAL A 499 -23.99 -8.44 -9.98
CA VAL A 499 -24.57 -7.09 -9.96
C VAL A 499 -25.92 -7.11 -9.23
N TRP A 500 -26.13 -6.11 -8.39
CA TRP A 500 -27.41 -5.76 -7.80
C TRP A 500 -28.05 -4.67 -8.63
N SER A 501 -29.36 -4.77 -8.89
CA SER A 501 -30.07 -3.79 -9.72
C SER A 501 -31.46 -3.43 -9.20
N HIS A 502 -31.88 -2.21 -9.48
CA HIS A 502 -33.26 -1.76 -9.30
C HIS A 502 -33.66 -0.86 -10.47
N GLU A 503 -34.90 -1.00 -10.93
CA GLU A 503 -35.49 -0.15 -11.95
C GLU A 503 -36.74 0.53 -11.38
N ALA A 504 -36.70 1.85 -11.31
CA ALA A 504 -37.82 2.68 -10.92
C ALA A 504 -38.59 3.16 -12.15
N THR A 505 -39.91 3.25 -12.02
CA THR A 505 -40.76 3.90 -13.01
C THR A 505 -40.57 5.42 -12.94
N GLY A 506 -40.35 6.05 -14.09
CA GLY A 506 -40.17 7.50 -14.19
C GLY A 506 -38.70 7.97 -14.22
N ASP A 507 -38.55 9.23 -14.59
CA ASP A 507 -37.30 9.98 -14.50
C ASP A 507 -37.15 10.55 -13.09
N LEU A 508 -36.15 10.06 -12.35
CA LEU A 508 -35.86 10.52 -10.99
C LEU A 508 -34.75 11.58 -10.94
N SER A 509 -34.39 12.18 -12.08
CA SER A 509 -33.35 13.21 -12.16
C SER A 509 -33.59 14.33 -11.14
N GLY A 510 -32.51 14.79 -10.49
CA GLY A 510 -32.60 15.77 -9.42
C GLY A 510 -32.63 15.17 -8.01
N GLN A 511 -33.02 13.90 -7.87
CA GLN A 511 -32.95 13.19 -6.59
C GLN A 511 -31.52 12.77 -6.25
N THR A 512 -31.31 12.39 -4.99
CA THR A 512 -30.02 11.87 -4.51
C THR A 512 -30.18 10.51 -3.88
N TYR A 513 -29.12 9.72 -3.85
CA TYR A 513 -29.16 8.33 -3.39
C TYR A 513 -27.89 7.85 -2.71
N ARG A 514 -28.03 6.75 -1.97
CA ARG A 514 -26.95 5.92 -1.40
C ARG A 514 -27.35 4.45 -1.51
N PHE A 515 -26.37 3.56 -1.45
CA PHE A 515 -26.59 2.13 -1.27
C PHE A 515 -26.38 1.73 0.17
N ALA A 516 -27.23 0.84 0.68
CA ALA A 516 -27.01 0.12 1.93
C ALA A 516 -26.60 -1.32 1.62
N VAL A 517 -25.32 -1.62 1.80
CA VAL A 517 -24.69 -2.90 1.47
C VAL A 517 -24.50 -3.71 2.76
N ARG A 518 -25.16 -4.86 2.87
CA ARG A 518 -24.91 -5.82 3.96
C ARG A 518 -23.89 -6.85 3.49
N VAL A 519 -22.71 -6.87 4.10
CA VAL A 519 -21.58 -7.68 3.65
C VAL A 519 -20.79 -8.23 4.85
N PHE A 520 -20.09 -9.36 4.66
CA PHE A 520 -19.13 -9.85 5.64
C PHE A 520 -17.78 -9.16 5.43
N VAL A 521 -17.22 -8.59 6.49
CA VAL A 521 -15.92 -7.92 6.50
C VAL A 521 -14.99 -8.72 7.41
N ARG A 522 -13.85 -9.16 6.87
CA ARG A 522 -12.85 -9.95 7.61
C ARG A 522 -12.39 -9.18 8.86
N GLY A 523 -12.33 -9.87 10.00
CA GLY A 523 -11.93 -9.27 11.28
C GLY A 523 -12.99 -8.38 11.95
N VAL A 524 -14.07 -8.00 11.25
CA VAL A 524 -15.13 -7.14 11.80
C VAL A 524 -16.42 -7.94 12.00
N GLY A 525 -16.90 -8.63 10.96
CA GLY A 525 -18.13 -9.42 11.00
C GLY A 525 -19.13 -9.03 9.92
N VAL A 526 -20.42 -9.23 10.17
CA VAL A 526 -21.48 -8.82 9.25
C VAL A 526 -21.78 -7.35 9.50
N VAL A 527 -21.48 -6.52 8.51
CA VAL A 527 -21.66 -5.07 8.57
C VAL A 527 -22.72 -4.65 7.56
N ARG A 528 -23.47 -3.61 7.89
CA ARG A 528 -24.23 -2.83 6.91
C ARG A 528 -23.53 -1.49 6.69
N ASN A 529 -23.04 -1.28 5.49
CA ASN A 529 -22.41 -0.04 5.07
C ASN A 529 -23.40 0.82 4.29
N VAL A 530 -23.47 2.11 4.60
CA VAL A 530 -24.22 3.09 3.81
C VAL A 530 -23.20 3.90 3.01
N VAL A 531 -23.20 3.70 1.70
CA VAL A 531 -22.12 4.11 0.79
C VAL A 531 -22.65 4.84 -0.42
N THR A 532 -21.86 5.74 -0.96
CA THR A 532 -22.08 6.37 -2.26
C THR A 532 -21.73 5.41 -3.40
N ASP A 533 -22.12 5.80 -4.61
CA ASP A 533 -21.93 5.00 -5.82
C ASP A 533 -20.51 5.18 -6.40
N PRO A 534 -19.72 4.11 -6.59
CA PRO A 534 -18.43 4.20 -7.29
C PRO A 534 -18.52 4.78 -8.70
N TYR A 535 -19.69 4.64 -9.35
CA TYR A 535 -20.01 5.14 -10.69
C TYR A 535 -20.88 6.41 -10.62
N ALA A 536 -20.87 7.15 -9.50
CA ALA A 536 -21.56 8.42 -9.39
C ALA A 536 -21.11 9.39 -10.51
N ILE A 537 -22.08 10.12 -11.07
CA ILE A 537 -21.81 11.18 -12.07
C ILE A 537 -21.79 12.59 -11.45
N SER A 538 -22.36 12.73 -10.24
CA SER A 538 -22.28 13.92 -9.41
C SER A 538 -22.64 13.59 -7.96
N LEU A 539 -22.34 14.53 -7.06
CA LEU A 539 -22.48 14.36 -5.61
C LEU A 539 -23.07 15.63 -4.96
N THR A 540 -23.73 15.41 -3.83
CA THR A 540 -24.03 16.47 -2.85
C THR A 540 -22.77 16.89 -2.11
N ALA A 541 -22.84 18.04 -1.41
CA ALA A 541 -21.72 18.57 -0.68
C ALA A 541 -21.01 17.55 0.22
N ASP A 542 -19.68 17.61 0.26
CA ASP A 542 -18.79 16.71 1.00
C ASP A 542 -19.07 15.22 0.70
N SER A 543 -19.40 14.96 -0.57
CA SER A 543 -19.61 13.64 -1.15
C SER A 543 -20.60 12.76 -0.41
N LYS A 544 -21.57 13.36 0.30
CA LYS A 544 -22.45 12.62 1.21
C LYS A 544 -23.46 11.73 0.50
N ARG A 545 -23.86 12.05 -0.74
CA ARG A 545 -24.87 11.32 -1.54
C ARG A 545 -24.63 11.49 -3.02
N ALA A 546 -24.86 10.42 -3.79
CA ALA A 546 -24.80 10.43 -5.25
C ALA A 546 -26.04 11.10 -5.85
N TYR A 547 -25.89 11.69 -7.03
CA TYR A 547 -26.94 12.39 -7.76
C TYR A 547 -27.52 11.53 -8.88
N VAL A 548 -28.85 11.56 -9.04
CA VAL A 548 -29.53 10.94 -10.17
C VAL A 548 -29.60 11.90 -11.34
N GLY A 549 -29.07 11.50 -12.49
CA GLY A 549 -29.24 12.24 -13.73
C GLY A 549 -28.59 11.54 -14.92
N SER A 550 -28.59 12.22 -16.07
CA SER A 550 -27.91 11.77 -17.28
C SER A 550 -26.98 12.88 -17.78
N LEU A 551 -25.69 12.57 -17.96
CA LEU A 551 -24.72 13.52 -18.51
C LEU A 551 -25.08 14.00 -19.92
N ALA A 552 -25.95 13.28 -20.64
CA ALA A 552 -26.47 13.70 -21.94
C ALA A 552 -27.59 14.76 -21.84
N ALA A 553 -28.21 14.94 -20.67
CA ALA A 553 -29.33 15.86 -20.48
C ALA A 553 -28.91 17.33 -20.65
N ALA A 554 -29.77 18.13 -21.28
CA ALA A 554 -29.53 19.56 -21.51
C ALA A 554 -29.31 20.34 -20.19
N ALA A 555 -29.98 19.94 -19.10
CA ALA A 555 -29.84 20.56 -17.78
C ALA A 555 -28.43 20.43 -17.19
N LEU A 556 -27.62 19.45 -17.64
CA LEU A 556 -26.24 19.26 -17.19
C LEU A 556 -25.21 19.84 -18.16
N LYS A 557 -25.63 20.62 -19.16
CA LYS A 557 -24.75 21.21 -20.17
C LYS A 557 -24.81 22.74 -20.08
N PRO A 558 -23.66 23.45 -20.10
CA PRO A 558 -23.69 24.90 -20.31
C PRO A 558 -24.19 25.22 -21.72
N SER A 559 -24.69 26.44 -21.91
CA SER A 559 -25.14 26.91 -23.23
C SER A 559 -24.02 26.78 -24.27
N GLY A 560 -24.35 26.25 -25.44
CA GLY A 560 -23.38 26.06 -26.54
C GLY A 560 -22.43 24.86 -26.37
N TRP A 561 -22.66 23.97 -25.39
CA TRP A 561 -21.75 22.85 -25.11
C TRP A 561 -21.59 21.90 -26.29
N ASP A 562 -22.71 21.48 -26.89
CA ASP A 562 -22.72 20.49 -27.95
C ASP A 562 -22.05 21.04 -29.23
N GLU A 563 -22.17 22.35 -29.47
CA GLU A 563 -21.56 23.07 -30.59
C GLU A 563 -20.08 23.42 -30.37
N THR A 564 -19.59 23.41 -29.13
CA THR A 564 -18.19 23.74 -28.84
C THR A 564 -17.28 22.58 -29.26
N ALA A 565 -16.49 22.78 -30.32
CA ALA A 565 -15.49 21.83 -30.76
C ALA A 565 -14.24 21.80 -29.86
N ILE A 566 -13.56 20.65 -29.82
CA ILE A 566 -12.21 20.54 -29.26
C ILE A 566 -11.25 21.21 -30.26
N PRO A 567 -10.34 22.09 -29.84
CA PRO A 567 -9.35 22.69 -30.73
C PRO A 567 -8.49 21.62 -31.42
N PRO A 568 -8.38 21.61 -32.76
CA PRO A 568 -7.60 20.64 -33.51
C PRO A 568 -6.11 21.02 -33.55
N THR A 569 -5.52 21.31 -32.39
CA THR A 569 -4.15 21.83 -32.26
C THR A 569 -3.07 20.75 -32.21
N VAL A 570 -3.46 19.47 -32.06
CA VAL A 570 -2.55 18.33 -31.94
C VAL A 570 -2.98 17.26 -32.94
N ALA A 571 -2.21 17.08 -34.01
CA ALA A 571 -2.44 16.03 -35.01
C ALA A 571 -1.66 14.75 -34.68
N ALA A 572 -0.49 14.91 -34.04
CA ALA A 572 0.33 13.82 -33.52
C ALA A 572 0.89 14.18 -32.13
N ALA A 573 1.33 13.18 -31.37
CA ALA A 573 1.86 13.38 -30.02
C ALA A 573 2.99 14.44 -29.91
N PRO A 574 3.94 14.57 -30.86
CA PRO A 574 4.97 15.60 -30.81
C PRO A 574 4.48 17.05 -30.96
N ASP A 575 3.25 17.27 -31.44
CA ASP A 575 2.66 18.61 -31.53
C ASP A 575 2.21 19.13 -30.15
N MET A 576 2.13 18.25 -29.16
CA MET A 576 1.57 18.56 -27.84
C MET A 576 2.55 19.37 -26.99
N SER A 577 2.08 20.51 -26.49
CA SER A 577 2.74 21.32 -25.48
C SER A 577 1.79 21.51 -24.30
N ILE A 578 2.21 21.05 -23.11
CA ILE A 578 1.37 20.96 -21.92
C ILE A 578 1.74 22.05 -20.93
N TYR A 579 0.73 22.74 -20.40
CA TYR A 579 0.83 23.60 -19.23
C TYR A 579 0.06 22.97 -18.06
N GLU A 580 0.78 22.50 -17.05
CA GLU A 580 0.19 21.95 -15.82
C GLU A 580 -0.33 23.08 -14.93
N LEU A 581 -1.58 22.98 -14.49
CA LEU A 581 -2.27 24.05 -13.78
C LEU A 581 -3.26 23.51 -12.74
N HIS A 582 -3.27 24.13 -11.57
CA HIS A 582 -4.26 23.89 -10.54
C HIS A 582 -5.45 24.86 -10.66
N VAL A 583 -6.68 24.37 -10.43
CA VAL A 583 -7.92 25.17 -10.53
C VAL A 583 -7.89 26.37 -9.58
N ARG A 584 -7.40 26.16 -8.35
CA ARG A 584 -7.33 27.24 -7.35
C ARG A 584 -6.20 28.23 -7.65
N ASP A 585 -5.01 27.73 -8.02
CA ASP A 585 -3.85 28.59 -8.31
C ASP A 585 -4.12 29.56 -9.45
N PHE A 586 -4.89 29.11 -10.46
CA PHE A 586 -5.25 29.91 -11.61
C PHE A 586 -5.87 31.26 -11.26
N SER A 587 -6.67 31.34 -10.20
CA SER A 587 -7.53 32.51 -9.98
C SER A 587 -7.75 32.93 -8.52
N ALA A 588 -7.22 32.22 -7.52
CA ALA A 588 -7.41 32.57 -6.11
C ALA A 588 -7.05 34.03 -5.81
N ASN A 589 -6.00 34.55 -6.47
CA ASN A 589 -5.51 35.93 -6.30
C ASN A 589 -5.78 36.84 -7.52
N ASP A 590 -6.48 36.37 -8.56
CA ASP A 590 -6.79 37.19 -9.73
C ASP A 590 -7.97 38.12 -9.43
N VAL A 591 -7.68 39.37 -9.11
CA VAL A 591 -8.69 40.38 -8.77
C VAL A 591 -9.61 40.74 -9.94
N THR A 592 -9.23 40.42 -11.18
CA THR A 592 -10.07 40.64 -12.37
C THR A 592 -11.16 39.57 -12.52
N VAL A 593 -11.06 38.46 -11.77
CA VAL A 593 -12.13 37.48 -11.59
C VAL A 593 -13.06 37.95 -10.46
N PRO A 594 -14.40 37.89 -10.62
CA PRO A 594 -15.33 38.16 -9.54
C PRO A 594 -15.02 37.30 -8.31
N GLU A 595 -15.08 37.89 -7.12
CA GLU A 595 -14.65 37.24 -5.87
C GLU A 595 -15.27 35.84 -5.67
N ALA A 596 -16.59 35.71 -5.89
CA ALA A 596 -17.32 34.43 -5.77
C ALA A 596 -16.89 33.35 -6.79
N HIS A 597 -16.07 33.69 -7.78
CA HIS A 597 -15.58 32.77 -8.82
C HIS A 597 -14.09 32.46 -8.67
N ARG A 598 -13.37 33.14 -7.77
CA ARG A 598 -11.93 32.92 -7.59
C ARG A 598 -11.69 31.53 -7.00
N GLY A 599 -10.76 30.81 -7.61
CA GLY A 599 -10.43 29.44 -7.28
C GLY A 599 -11.49 28.40 -7.65
N THR A 600 -12.41 28.73 -8.56
CA THR A 600 -13.50 27.84 -9.03
C THR A 600 -13.40 27.57 -10.53
N TYR A 601 -14.12 26.57 -11.01
CA TYR A 601 -14.26 26.28 -12.45
C TYR A 601 -14.76 27.49 -13.26
N LEU A 602 -15.62 28.34 -12.68
CA LEU A 602 -16.17 29.49 -13.40
C LEU A 602 -15.15 30.61 -13.66
N ALA A 603 -13.98 30.60 -13.03
CA ALA A 603 -12.90 31.53 -13.36
C ALA A 603 -12.47 31.38 -14.83
N PHE A 604 -12.41 30.15 -15.33
CA PHE A 604 -12.04 29.84 -16.72
C PHE A 604 -13.11 30.27 -17.74
N ALA A 605 -14.36 30.47 -17.29
CA ALA A 605 -15.41 31.05 -18.12
C ALA A 605 -15.34 32.60 -18.18
N ARG A 606 -14.44 33.24 -17.43
CA ARG A 606 -14.21 34.70 -17.48
C ARG A 606 -13.14 35.04 -18.52
N GLY A 607 -13.52 35.04 -19.79
CA GLY A 607 -12.59 35.26 -20.91
C GLY A 607 -11.83 36.60 -20.91
N ASN A 608 -12.30 37.59 -20.15
CA ASN A 608 -11.63 38.89 -19.99
C ASN A 608 -10.77 38.99 -18.71
N SER A 609 -10.67 37.92 -17.90
CA SER A 609 -9.78 37.89 -16.75
C SER A 609 -8.31 37.87 -17.19
N ALA A 610 -7.42 38.35 -16.33
CA ALA A 610 -5.97 38.34 -16.58
C ALA A 610 -5.47 36.90 -16.82
N GLY A 611 -5.92 35.93 -15.99
CA GLY A 611 -5.61 34.53 -16.18
C GLY A 611 -6.01 33.99 -17.56
N MET A 612 -7.25 34.23 -18.01
CA MET A 612 -7.70 33.73 -19.33
C MET A 612 -7.04 34.47 -20.51
N GLN A 613 -6.75 35.76 -20.38
CA GLN A 613 -5.99 36.50 -21.38
C GLN A 613 -4.56 35.96 -21.51
N HIS A 614 -3.94 35.62 -20.39
CA HIS A 614 -2.63 34.98 -20.36
C HIS A 614 -2.64 33.61 -21.04
N LEU A 615 -3.59 32.73 -20.68
CA LEU A 615 -3.72 31.42 -21.32
C LEU A 615 -3.97 31.52 -22.82
N LYS A 616 -4.81 32.48 -23.25
CA LYS A 616 -5.04 32.74 -24.68
C LYS A 616 -3.76 33.22 -25.38
N ALA A 617 -2.93 34.04 -24.74
CA ALA A 617 -1.65 34.47 -25.30
C ALA A 617 -0.67 33.29 -25.43
N LEU A 618 -0.62 32.39 -24.45
CA LEU A 618 0.17 31.15 -24.53
C LEU A 618 -0.33 30.25 -25.67
N ALA A 619 -1.65 30.10 -25.82
CA ALA A 619 -2.23 29.35 -26.92
C ALA A 619 -1.84 29.92 -28.28
N GLN A 620 -1.87 31.26 -28.43
CA GLN A 620 -1.42 31.95 -29.64
C GLN A 620 0.08 31.77 -29.91
N ALA A 621 0.89 31.59 -28.86
CA ALA A 621 2.32 31.32 -28.98
C ALA A 621 2.64 29.85 -29.32
N GLY A 622 1.66 28.94 -29.24
CA GLY A 622 1.82 27.53 -29.60
C GLY A 622 1.54 26.52 -28.48
N LEU A 623 1.13 26.96 -27.28
CA LEU A 623 0.65 26.04 -26.25
C LEU A 623 -0.62 25.33 -26.74
N THR A 624 -0.71 24.01 -26.55
CA THR A 624 -1.84 23.22 -27.08
C THR A 624 -2.78 22.74 -26.00
N ASP A 625 -2.27 22.35 -24.84
CA ASP A 625 -3.02 21.68 -23.78
C ASP A 625 -2.79 22.35 -22.42
N VAL A 626 -3.86 22.47 -21.63
CA VAL A 626 -3.78 22.70 -20.18
C VAL A 626 -4.06 21.37 -19.49
N HIS A 627 -3.12 20.88 -18.68
CA HIS A 627 -3.32 19.71 -17.82
C HIS A 627 -3.74 20.19 -16.45
N LEU A 628 -4.97 19.85 -16.07
CA LEU A 628 -5.48 20.17 -14.74
C LEU A 628 -4.94 19.16 -13.74
N LEU A 629 -4.40 19.65 -12.62
CA LEU A 629 -4.25 18.85 -11.39
C LEU A 629 -5.59 18.20 -10.99
N PRO A 630 -5.60 17.24 -10.06
CA PRO A 630 -6.81 16.54 -9.63
C PRO A 630 -8.04 17.45 -9.51
N SER A 631 -9.02 17.14 -10.35
CA SER A 631 -10.30 17.86 -10.47
C SER A 631 -11.50 16.91 -10.49
N TYR A 632 -11.24 15.63 -10.20
CA TYR A 632 -12.22 14.67 -9.71
C TYR A 632 -12.44 14.87 -8.20
N ASP A 633 -13.44 14.23 -7.61
CA ASP A 633 -13.83 14.36 -6.20
C ASP A 633 -12.75 13.85 -5.22
N ILE A 634 -12.30 14.74 -4.32
CA ILE A 634 -11.21 14.50 -3.34
C ILE A 634 -11.72 14.53 -1.90
N THR A 635 -10.89 14.10 -0.93
CA THR A 635 -11.28 14.03 0.49
C THR A 635 -10.70 15.13 1.39
N SER A 636 -9.67 15.80 0.90
CA SER A 636 -8.75 16.62 1.71
C SER A 636 -9.18 18.08 1.84
N VAL A 637 -10.15 18.52 1.04
CA VAL A 637 -10.73 19.86 1.10
C VAL A 637 -12.20 19.75 1.44
N ALA A 638 -12.64 20.47 2.48
CA ALA A 638 -14.06 20.58 2.77
C ALA A 638 -14.74 21.39 1.65
N GLU A 639 -15.81 20.84 1.05
CA GLU A 639 -16.55 21.53 0.00
C GLU A 639 -17.37 22.71 0.56
N ARG A 640 -17.46 22.82 1.89
CA ARG A 640 -18.09 23.92 2.62
C ARG A 640 -17.20 24.43 3.73
N GLY A 641 -17.12 25.76 3.85
CA GLY A 641 -16.56 26.41 5.03
C GLY A 641 -15.05 26.23 5.21
N CYS A 642 -14.33 25.75 4.18
CA CYS A 642 -12.89 25.82 4.15
C CYS A 642 -12.41 27.27 4.30
N THR A 643 -11.21 27.46 4.84
CA THR A 643 -10.66 28.79 5.13
C THR A 643 -9.46 29.13 4.25
N SER A 644 -8.95 30.35 4.36
CA SER A 644 -7.65 30.70 3.78
C SER A 644 -6.77 31.28 4.89
N PRO A 645 -5.53 30.81 5.05
CA PRO A 645 -4.68 31.26 6.14
C PRO A 645 -4.35 32.75 5.98
N SER A 646 -4.31 33.47 7.10
CA SER A 646 -3.79 34.84 7.15
C SER A 646 -2.28 34.76 7.39
N VAL A 647 -1.49 34.97 6.34
CA VAL A 647 -0.02 34.89 6.42
C VAL A 647 0.54 36.25 6.87
N PRO A 648 1.34 36.29 7.96
CA PRO A 648 1.91 37.55 8.45
C PRO A 648 2.97 38.12 7.49
N THR A 649 3.09 39.44 7.46
CA THR A 649 4.21 40.13 6.80
C THR A 649 5.46 40.03 7.69
N ALA A 650 6.19 38.93 7.55
CA ALA A 650 7.43 38.66 8.30
C ALA A 650 8.67 38.67 7.37
N ALA A 651 9.87 38.54 7.95
CA ALA A 651 11.12 38.45 7.19
C ALA A 651 11.11 37.23 6.24
N PRO A 652 11.78 37.28 5.07
CA PRO A 652 11.72 36.20 4.07
C PRO A 652 12.12 34.80 4.58
N ASP A 653 13.00 34.74 5.58
CA ASP A 653 13.52 33.53 6.23
C ASP A 653 12.83 33.22 7.57
N SER A 654 11.80 33.98 7.94
CA SER A 654 11.03 33.72 9.16
C SER A 654 10.21 32.44 9.04
N SER A 655 10.09 31.71 10.15
CA SER A 655 9.23 30.53 10.26
C SER A 655 7.77 30.88 10.54
N GLU A 656 7.44 32.16 10.74
CA GLU A 656 6.08 32.62 11.05
C GLU A 656 5.10 32.38 9.89
N GLN A 657 5.56 32.53 8.64
CA GLN A 657 4.75 32.31 7.45
C GLN A 657 4.29 30.86 7.36
N GLN A 658 5.23 29.91 7.48
CA GLN A 658 4.89 28.48 7.42
C GLN A 658 4.06 28.07 8.65
N ALA A 659 4.32 28.64 9.83
CA ALA A 659 3.52 28.35 11.02
C ALA A 659 2.06 28.79 10.85
N ALA A 660 1.81 29.96 10.25
CA ALA A 660 0.46 30.45 9.98
C ALA A 660 -0.29 29.60 8.96
N VAL A 661 0.40 29.12 7.91
CA VAL A 661 -0.20 28.20 6.91
C VAL A 661 -0.48 26.84 7.54
N MET A 662 0.51 26.25 8.22
CA MET A 662 0.39 24.90 8.79
C MET A 662 -0.62 24.82 9.93
N ALA A 663 -0.90 25.92 10.63
CA ALA A 663 -1.99 25.99 11.61
C ALA A 663 -3.38 25.74 10.98
N GLY A 664 -3.55 26.04 9.69
CA GLY A 664 -4.82 25.90 8.96
C GLY A 664 -4.86 24.78 7.91
N ALA A 665 -3.73 24.13 7.59
CA ALA A 665 -3.57 23.23 6.43
C ALA A 665 -4.56 22.05 6.35
N GLY A 666 -5.15 21.62 7.48
CA GLY A 666 -6.19 20.57 7.49
C GLY A 666 -7.62 21.08 7.26
N THR A 667 -7.82 22.39 7.13
CA THR A 667 -9.13 23.06 7.08
C THR A 667 -9.19 24.20 6.06
N ASP A 668 -8.09 24.46 5.36
CA ASP A 668 -8.05 25.49 4.34
C ASP A 668 -8.66 24.97 3.03
N CYS A 669 -8.82 25.87 2.06
CA CYS A 669 -9.39 25.56 0.76
C CYS A 669 -8.35 25.03 -0.23
N PHE A 670 -7.19 24.52 0.23
CA PHE A 670 -6.08 24.16 -0.64
C PHE A 670 -5.60 22.72 -0.42
N ASN A 671 -5.69 21.92 -1.47
CA ASN A 671 -4.90 20.72 -1.64
C ASN A 671 -4.61 20.54 -3.13
N TRP A 672 -3.57 19.77 -3.48
CA TRP A 672 -3.39 19.34 -4.86
C TRP A 672 -4.46 18.33 -5.28
N GLY A 673 -4.96 17.51 -4.35
CA GLY A 673 -6.07 16.60 -4.57
C GLY A 673 -5.68 15.18 -5.00
N TYR A 674 -4.45 14.74 -4.76
CA TYR A 674 -4.01 13.35 -4.97
C TYR A 674 -4.54 12.41 -3.87
N ASP A 675 -5.84 12.48 -3.60
CA ASP A 675 -6.53 11.72 -2.55
C ASP A 675 -7.95 11.35 -3.00
N PRO A 676 -8.09 10.38 -3.92
CA PRO A 676 -9.34 10.11 -4.61
C PRO A 676 -10.44 9.60 -3.68
N TRP A 677 -11.62 10.22 -3.80
CA TRP A 677 -12.86 9.74 -3.20
C TRP A 677 -13.79 9.11 -4.26
N HIS A 678 -14.08 9.84 -5.34
CA HIS A 678 -14.86 9.34 -6.48
C HIS A 678 -14.20 9.73 -7.81
N TYR A 679 -13.81 8.73 -8.61
CA TYR A 679 -13.00 8.95 -9.81
C TYR A 679 -13.72 9.66 -10.97
N THR A 680 -15.06 9.66 -11.00
CA THR A 680 -15.87 10.10 -12.16
C THR A 680 -16.80 11.27 -11.85
N VAL A 681 -16.52 12.01 -10.77
CA VAL A 681 -17.29 13.18 -10.34
C VAL A 681 -16.38 14.40 -10.27
N PRO A 682 -16.73 15.57 -10.83
CA PRO A 682 -15.98 16.79 -10.60
C PRO A 682 -15.88 17.14 -9.11
N GLU A 683 -14.76 17.71 -8.69
CA GLU A 683 -14.56 18.21 -7.32
C GLU A 683 -15.57 19.31 -6.94
N GLY A 684 -16.20 19.19 -5.78
CA GLY A 684 -17.24 20.13 -5.36
C GLY A 684 -16.71 21.44 -4.80
N SER A 685 -15.55 21.45 -4.13
CA SER A 685 -14.93 22.68 -3.61
C SER A 685 -14.55 23.69 -4.70
N TYR A 686 -14.42 23.23 -5.95
CA TYR A 686 -14.18 24.06 -7.13
C TYR A 686 -15.47 24.53 -7.83
N ALA A 687 -16.65 24.17 -7.32
CA ALA A 687 -17.93 24.66 -7.82
C ALA A 687 -18.41 25.87 -7.01
N SER A 688 -19.06 26.83 -7.67
CA SER A 688 -19.53 28.07 -7.02
C SER A 688 -20.73 27.87 -6.07
N ALA A 689 -21.46 26.76 -6.21
CA ALA A 689 -22.60 26.43 -5.36
C ALA A 689 -22.74 24.92 -5.13
N VAL A 690 -22.33 24.46 -3.94
CA VAL A 690 -22.37 23.05 -3.52
C VAL A 690 -23.73 22.60 -2.98
N SER A 691 -24.72 23.50 -2.89
CA SER A 691 -26.10 23.17 -2.53
C SER A 691 -26.87 22.50 -3.66
N ASP A 692 -26.44 22.71 -4.92
CA ASP A 692 -27.00 22.08 -6.10
C ASP A 692 -26.01 21.05 -6.65
N PRO A 693 -26.25 19.73 -6.49
CA PRO A 693 -25.33 18.70 -6.96
C PRO A 693 -25.16 18.69 -8.48
N ALA A 694 -26.09 19.25 -9.28
CA ALA A 694 -25.91 19.34 -10.73
C ALA A 694 -24.85 20.38 -11.12
N ARG A 695 -24.59 21.35 -10.24
CA ARG A 695 -23.83 22.56 -10.57
C ARG A 695 -22.38 22.27 -10.92
N ARG A 696 -21.70 21.40 -10.16
CA ARG A 696 -20.31 21.00 -10.41
C ARG A 696 -20.09 20.43 -11.81
N VAL A 697 -21.06 19.67 -12.33
CA VAL A 697 -21.02 19.11 -13.70
C VAL A 697 -21.10 20.22 -14.75
N VAL A 698 -22.04 21.14 -14.59
CA VAL A 698 -22.25 22.26 -15.53
C VAL A 698 -21.05 23.19 -15.54
N GLU A 699 -20.49 23.50 -14.36
CA GLU A 699 -19.37 24.44 -14.24
C GLU A 699 -18.05 23.84 -14.69
N PHE A 700 -17.79 22.55 -14.44
CA PHE A 700 -16.63 21.86 -15.02
C PHE A 700 -16.71 21.89 -16.54
N ARG A 701 -17.87 21.59 -17.13
CA ARG A 701 -18.08 21.72 -18.59
C ARG A 701 -17.90 23.17 -19.06
N ALA A 702 -18.31 24.16 -18.27
CA ALA A 702 -18.10 25.57 -18.61
C ALA A 702 -16.62 25.96 -18.59
N MET A 703 -15.82 25.42 -17.67
CA MET A 703 -14.36 25.55 -17.67
C MET A 703 -13.75 24.97 -18.94
N VAL A 704 -14.08 23.71 -19.26
CA VAL A 704 -13.59 23.06 -20.48
C VAL A 704 -13.97 23.86 -21.73
N GLN A 705 -15.22 24.34 -21.80
CA GLN A 705 -15.69 25.20 -22.88
C GLN A 705 -14.90 26.51 -22.97
N GLY A 706 -14.57 27.13 -21.83
CA GLY A 706 -13.77 28.36 -21.76
C GLY A 706 -12.35 28.16 -22.30
N LEU A 707 -11.69 27.07 -21.91
CA LEU A 707 -10.36 26.70 -22.40
C LEU A 707 -10.37 26.37 -23.90
N HIS A 708 -11.36 25.62 -24.39
CA HIS A 708 -11.54 25.36 -25.82
C HIS A 708 -11.71 26.64 -26.63
N LYS A 709 -12.52 27.60 -26.13
CA LYS A 709 -12.69 28.92 -26.76
C LYS A 709 -11.42 29.76 -26.74
N ALA A 710 -10.50 29.51 -25.81
CA ALA A 710 -9.18 30.13 -25.78
C ALA A 710 -8.16 29.46 -26.73
N GLY A 711 -8.54 28.38 -27.41
CA GLY A 711 -7.68 27.63 -28.34
C GLY A 711 -6.92 26.47 -27.69
N LEU A 712 -7.21 26.13 -26.44
CA LEU A 712 -6.51 25.10 -25.67
C LEU A 712 -7.36 23.84 -25.56
N ARG A 713 -6.75 22.67 -25.80
CA ARG A 713 -7.27 21.37 -25.35
C ARG A 713 -7.17 21.29 -23.82
N VAL A 714 -7.98 20.42 -23.22
CA VAL A 714 -7.93 20.15 -21.78
C VAL A 714 -7.48 18.72 -21.54
N GLY A 715 -6.45 18.54 -20.73
CA GLY A 715 -6.06 17.28 -20.15
C GLY A 715 -6.29 17.25 -18.65
N MET A 716 -6.27 16.06 -18.07
CA MET A 716 -6.63 15.84 -16.67
C MET A 716 -5.67 14.85 -16.01
N ASP A 717 -5.20 15.21 -14.81
CA ASP A 717 -4.52 14.28 -13.92
C ASP A 717 -5.53 13.28 -13.33
N VAL A 718 -5.21 12.00 -13.40
CA VAL A 718 -6.04 10.90 -12.90
C VAL A 718 -5.23 9.95 -12.03
N VAL A 719 -5.78 9.62 -10.86
CA VAL A 719 -5.07 8.93 -9.79
C VAL A 719 -5.76 7.61 -9.48
N TYR A 720 -5.64 6.65 -10.39
CA TYR A 720 -6.26 5.34 -10.20
C TYR A 720 -5.40 4.37 -9.38
N ASN A 721 -4.17 4.75 -9.01
CA ASN A 721 -3.21 3.87 -8.32
C ASN A 721 -3.50 3.66 -6.82
N HIS A 722 -4.33 4.53 -6.21
CA HIS A 722 -4.77 4.40 -4.83
C HIS A 722 -6.14 5.03 -4.59
N THR A 723 -6.71 4.77 -3.41
CA THR A 723 -7.83 5.53 -2.82
C THR A 723 -7.36 6.23 -1.55
N ALA A 724 -8.02 7.32 -1.16
CA ALA A 724 -7.69 8.02 0.09
C ALA A 724 -7.91 7.18 1.37
N ALA A 725 -8.84 6.22 1.34
CA ALA A 725 -9.14 5.36 2.48
C ALA A 725 -9.75 4.00 2.10
N SER A 726 -9.59 3.02 2.98
CA SER A 726 -10.02 1.62 2.82
C SER A 726 -10.78 1.11 4.05
N GLY A 727 -11.12 -0.18 4.05
CA GLY A 727 -11.76 -0.85 5.17
C GLY A 727 -13.11 -0.23 5.52
N GLN A 728 -13.31 0.02 6.81
CA GLN A 728 -14.56 0.61 7.33
C GLN A 728 -14.45 2.11 7.61
N ASN A 729 -13.43 2.79 7.07
CA ASN A 729 -13.30 4.24 7.18
C ASN A 729 -14.48 4.94 6.46
N GLU A 730 -14.97 6.06 7.01
CA GLU A 730 -16.08 6.83 6.43
C GLU A 730 -15.80 7.31 4.99
N ARG A 731 -14.53 7.59 4.67
CA ARG A 731 -14.09 8.03 3.34
C ARG A 731 -13.81 6.87 2.37
N SER A 732 -13.90 5.62 2.80
CA SER A 732 -13.72 4.48 1.90
C SER A 732 -15.00 4.20 1.12
N VAL A 733 -15.00 4.06 -0.20
CA VAL A 733 -16.22 3.67 -0.95
C VAL A 733 -16.13 2.20 -1.36
N LEU A 734 -15.11 1.87 -2.14
CA LEU A 734 -14.93 0.58 -2.79
C LEU A 734 -14.85 -0.60 -1.80
N ASP A 735 -14.06 -0.48 -0.75
CA ASP A 735 -13.80 -1.59 0.20
C ASP A 735 -14.96 -1.82 1.17
N ARG A 736 -15.87 -0.85 1.32
CA ARG A 736 -17.14 -1.05 2.04
C ARG A 736 -18.19 -1.80 1.21
N ILE A 737 -18.04 -1.83 -0.11
CA ILE A 737 -18.94 -2.53 -1.05
C ILE A 737 -18.46 -3.96 -1.29
N VAL A 738 -17.19 -4.12 -1.70
CA VAL A 738 -16.56 -5.42 -1.95
C VAL A 738 -15.25 -5.51 -1.17
N PRO A 739 -15.31 -5.77 0.15
CA PRO A 739 -14.12 -5.87 0.99
C PRO A 739 -13.13 -6.89 0.43
N GLY A 740 -11.85 -6.53 0.33
CA GLY A 740 -10.82 -7.46 -0.13
C GLY A 740 -10.60 -7.53 -1.64
N TYR A 741 -11.26 -6.67 -2.43
CA TYR A 741 -11.23 -6.78 -3.90
C TYR A 741 -10.55 -5.60 -4.62
N TYR A 742 -10.93 -4.36 -4.33
CA TYR A 742 -10.45 -3.21 -5.13
C TYR A 742 -9.01 -2.78 -4.80
N HIS A 743 -8.49 -3.23 -3.65
CA HIS A 743 -7.17 -2.90 -3.14
C HIS A 743 -6.17 -4.02 -3.36
N ARG A 744 -4.89 -3.65 -3.35
CA ARG A 744 -3.80 -4.61 -3.40
C ARG A 744 -3.37 -4.98 -1.99
N TYR A 745 -3.19 -6.27 -1.77
CA TYR A 745 -2.86 -6.83 -0.46
C TYR A 745 -1.46 -7.47 -0.46
N ASN A 746 -0.80 -7.40 0.68
CA ASN A 746 0.46 -8.10 0.97
C ASN A 746 0.21 -9.59 1.26
N ALA A 747 1.26 -10.34 1.62
CA ALA A 747 1.16 -11.77 1.92
C ALA A 747 0.33 -12.14 3.16
N ALA A 748 0.14 -11.20 4.10
CA ALA A 748 -0.67 -11.38 5.30
C ALA A 748 -2.15 -11.02 5.09
N GLY A 749 -2.45 -10.31 3.99
CA GLY A 749 -3.78 -9.78 3.72
C GLY A 749 -3.98 -8.34 4.22
N ASP A 750 -2.92 -7.58 4.47
CA ASP A 750 -3.00 -6.14 4.74
C ASP A 750 -2.84 -5.34 3.45
N ILE A 751 -3.41 -4.14 3.41
CA ILE A 751 -3.35 -3.28 2.21
C ILE A 751 -1.94 -2.69 2.03
N GLU A 752 -1.45 -2.76 0.80
CA GLU A 752 -0.20 -2.15 0.37
C GLU A 752 -0.33 -0.63 0.30
N ARG A 753 0.72 0.11 0.69
CA ARG A 753 0.71 1.59 0.75
C ARG A 753 1.91 2.27 0.11
N SER A 754 2.56 1.61 -0.84
CA SER A 754 3.76 2.16 -1.49
C SER A 754 3.48 3.47 -2.25
N THR A 755 2.24 3.72 -2.66
CA THR A 755 1.83 4.93 -3.42
C THR A 755 1.67 6.18 -2.56
N CYS A 756 1.73 6.06 -1.22
CA CYS A 756 1.34 7.00 -0.15
C CYS A 756 0.05 6.62 0.59
N CYS A 757 -0.95 6.07 -0.12
CA CYS A 757 -2.28 5.77 0.40
C CYS A 757 -2.65 4.29 0.16
N GLU A 758 -3.95 3.95 0.11
CA GLU A 758 -4.43 2.57 -0.02
C GLU A 758 -4.34 2.12 -1.49
N ASN A 759 -3.30 1.37 -1.86
CA ASN A 759 -3.04 0.96 -3.25
C ASN A 759 -4.24 0.20 -3.84
N THR A 760 -4.66 0.56 -5.05
CA THR A 760 -5.67 -0.18 -5.81
C THR A 760 -5.05 -1.36 -6.56
N ALA A 761 -5.89 -2.32 -6.96
CA ALA A 761 -5.50 -3.49 -7.72
C ALA A 761 -6.21 -3.53 -9.09
N THR A 762 -5.77 -2.69 -10.04
CA THR A 762 -6.30 -2.65 -11.43
C THR A 762 -6.02 -3.91 -12.24
N GLU A 763 -5.17 -4.81 -11.76
CA GLU A 763 -5.05 -6.18 -12.24
C GLU A 763 -6.30 -7.03 -11.96
N ASN A 764 -7.17 -6.59 -11.05
CA ASN A 764 -8.48 -7.19 -10.82
C ASN A 764 -9.50 -6.62 -11.82
N LEU A 765 -10.29 -7.52 -12.42
CA LEU A 765 -11.14 -7.24 -13.58
C LEU A 765 -12.01 -5.97 -13.43
N MET A 766 -12.72 -5.85 -12.30
CA MET A 766 -13.69 -4.76 -12.08
C MET A 766 -13.05 -3.47 -11.58
N MET A 767 -11.84 -3.50 -11.01
CA MET A 767 -11.08 -2.27 -10.73
C MET A 767 -10.48 -1.70 -12.02
N GLY A 768 -9.92 -2.56 -12.89
CA GLY A 768 -9.48 -2.18 -14.23
C GLY A 768 -10.64 -1.63 -15.08
N LYS A 769 -11.82 -2.27 -15.01
CA LYS A 769 -13.03 -1.77 -15.67
C LYS A 769 -13.49 -0.41 -15.13
N LEU A 770 -13.51 -0.20 -13.82
CA LEU A 770 -13.86 1.10 -13.22
C LEU A 770 -12.96 2.22 -13.75
N MET A 771 -11.64 1.99 -13.81
CA MET A 771 -10.69 2.94 -14.40
C MET A 771 -11.04 3.27 -15.87
N ILE A 772 -11.28 2.24 -16.69
CA ILE A 772 -11.59 2.41 -18.11
C ILE A 772 -12.92 3.17 -18.31
N ASP A 773 -13.98 2.76 -17.61
CA ASP A 773 -15.31 3.37 -17.72
C ASP A 773 -15.27 4.85 -17.27
N SER A 774 -14.51 5.16 -16.22
CA SER A 774 -14.30 6.52 -15.73
C SER A 774 -13.59 7.40 -16.79
N VAL A 775 -12.49 6.91 -17.37
CA VAL A 775 -11.76 7.65 -18.42
C VAL A 775 -12.62 7.86 -19.68
N ILE A 776 -13.43 6.86 -20.06
CA ILE A 776 -14.41 7.02 -21.15
C ILE A 776 -15.39 8.15 -20.85
N THR A 777 -15.90 8.22 -19.62
CA THR A 777 -16.84 9.27 -19.21
C THR A 777 -16.20 10.65 -19.29
N TRP A 778 -14.98 10.82 -18.77
CA TRP A 778 -14.24 12.09 -18.90
C TRP A 778 -13.97 12.48 -20.35
N ALA A 779 -13.56 11.52 -21.19
CA ALA A 779 -13.21 11.80 -22.58
C ALA A 779 -14.43 12.10 -23.47
N ARG A 780 -15.53 11.36 -23.28
CA ARG A 780 -16.77 11.46 -24.07
C ARG A 780 -17.66 12.60 -23.57
N ASP A 781 -17.98 12.62 -22.27
CA ASP A 781 -19.04 13.47 -21.73
C ASP A 781 -18.52 14.82 -21.24
N TYR A 782 -17.22 14.91 -20.91
CA TYR A 782 -16.56 16.14 -20.49
C TYR A 782 -15.54 16.66 -21.52
N LYS A 783 -15.43 16.00 -22.69
CA LYS A 783 -14.55 16.40 -23.81
C LYS A 783 -13.07 16.56 -23.41
N ILE A 784 -12.60 15.82 -22.40
CA ILE A 784 -11.18 15.77 -22.03
C ILE A 784 -10.37 15.12 -23.15
N SER A 785 -9.25 15.74 -23.51
CA SER A 785 -8.47 15.42 -24.71
C SER A 785 -7.23 14.56 -24.44
N SER A 786 -6.72 14.59 -23.21
CA SER A 786 -5.55 13.84 -22.78
C SER A 786 -5.61 13.52 -21.29
N PHE A 787 -4.89 12.49 -20.85
CA PHE A 787 -4.85 12.08 -19.45
C PHE A 787 -3.41 11.87 -18.99
N ARG A 788 -3.08 12.42 -17.81
CA ARG A 788 -1.85 12.16 -17.08
C ARG A 788 -2.16 11.18 -15.96
N PHE A 789 -1.58 9.98 -16.01
CA PHE A 789 -1.75 8.95 -14.99
C PHE A 789 -0.69 9.10 -13.92
N ASP A 790 -1.14 9.45 -12.72
CA ASP A 790 -0.34 9.44 -11.51
C ASP A 790 0.17 8.05 -11.19
N LEU A 791 1.45 7.94 -10.84
CA LEU A 791 2.15 6.69 -10.56
C LEU A 791 1.74 5.54 -11.50
N MET A 792 1.73 5.81 -12.81
CA MET A 792 1.32 4.86 -13.86
C MET A 792 2.06 3.51 -13.76
N GLY A 793 3.28 3.49 -13.22
CA GLY A 793 4.04 2.26 -12.93
C GLY A 793 3.33 1.24 -12.02
N HIS A 794 2.30 1.65 -11.27
CA HIS A 794 1.45 0.77 -10.45
C HIS A 794 0.26 0.16 -11.21
N GLN A 795 0.14 0.47 -12.50
CA GLN A 795 -0.86 -0.08 -13.41
C GLN A 795 -0.24 -1.23 -14.24
N PRO A 796 -0.99 -2.30 -14.56
CA PRO A 796 -0.54 -3.28 -15.54
C PRO A 796 -0.51 -2.68 -16.95
N ARG A 797 0.59 -2.89 -17.69
CA ARG A 797 0.74 -2.44 -19.09
C ARG A 797 -0.46 -2.85 -19.96
N ALA A 798 -0.86 -4.10 -19.88
CA ALA A 798 -1.97 -4.63 -20.70
C ALA A 798 -3.30 -3.92 -20.42
N VAL A 799 -3.53 -3.47 -19.18
CA VAL A 799 -4.75 -2.71 -18.83
C VAL A 799 -4.68 -1.29 -19.40
N MET A 800 -3.50 -0.67 -19.41
CA MET A 800 -3.29 0.64 -20.04
C MET A 800 -3.49 0.60 -21.57
N GLU A 801 -2.99 -0.44 -22.25
CA GLU A 801 -3.22 -0.65 -23.69
C GLU A 801 -4.70 -0.90 -24.00
N LYS A 802 -5.39 -1.68 -23.14
CA LYS A 802 -6.84 -1.89 -23.24
C LYS A 802 -7.62 -0.60 -23.05
N LEU A 803 -7.23 0.21 -22.07
CA LEU A 803 -7.81 1.53 -21.83
C LEU A 803 -7.66 2.43 -23.05
N GLN A 804 -6.45 2.51 -23.63
CA GLN A 804 -6.18 3.29 -24.84
C GLN A 804 -7.10 2.90 -25.99
N ALA A 805 -7.26 1.59 -26.25
CA ALA A 805 -8.15 1.10 -27.30
C ALA A 805 -9.62 1.44 -27.01
N ALA A 806 -10.07 1.22 -25.77
CA ALA A 806 -11.46 1.44 -25.37
C ALA A 806 -11.87 2.91 -25.43
N VAL A 807 -11.02 3.82 -24.93
CA VAL A 807 -11.32 5.26 -24.95
C VAL A 807 -11.30 5.83 -26.37
N ASN A 808 -10.40 5.33 -27.23
CA ASN A 808 -10.36 5.73 -28.64
C ASN A 808 -11.62 5.27 -29.38
N ALA A 809 -12.06 4.02 -29.14
CA ALA A 809 -13.28 3.50 -29.73
C ALA A 809 -14.53 4.25 -29.23
N ALA A 810 -14.62 4.54 -27.93
CA ALA A 810 -15.77 5.22 -27.33
C ALA A 810 -15.91 6.68 -27.77
N THR A 811 -14.80 7.34 -28.11
CA THR A 811 -14.80 8.76 -28.53
C THR A 811 -14.69 8.96 -30.04
N GLY A 812 -14.32 7.93 -30.79
CA GLY A 812 -14.07 8.03 -32.23
C GLY A 812 -12.82 8.85 -32.60
N ARG A 813 -11.92 9.10 -31.65
CA ARG A 813 -10.69 9.88 -31.84
C ARG A 813 -9.55 9.33 -30.98
N SER A 814 -8.31 9.66 -31.35
CA SER A 814 -7.15 9.32 -30.51
C SER A 814 -7.12 10.20 -29.26
N ILE A 815 -7.00 9.57 -28.09
CA ILE A 815 -6.78 10.22 -26.80
C ILE A 815 -5.31 10.06 -26.42
N ASN A 816 -4.61 11.16 -26.13
CA ASN A 816 -3.23 11.08 -25.66
C ASN A 816 -3.21 10.64 -24.18
N LEU A 817 -2.54 9.52 -23.90
CA LEU A 817 -2.27 9.08 -22.55
C LEU A 817 -0.77 9.26 -22.25
N LEU A 818 -0.46 9.75 -21.06
CA LEU A 818 0.89 9.79 -20.52
C LEU A 818 0.85 9.56 -19.01
N GLY A 819 1.99 9.30 -18.38
CA GLY A 819 2.02 9.19 -16.93
C GLY A 819 3.40 8.97 -16.33
N GLU A 820 3.39 8.78 -15.03
CA GLU A 820 4.58 8.53 -14.21
C GLU A 820 4.96 7.05 -14.23
N GLY A 821 5.79 6.66 -15.20
CA GLY A 821 6.27 5.29 -15.35
C GLY A 821 7.35 4.87 -14.34
N TRP A 822 7.23 5.25 -13.07
CA TRP A 822 8.24 4.98 -12.03
C TRP A 822 8.24 3.51 -11.59
N ASN A 823 9.42 2.97 -11.29
CA ASN A 823 9.62 1.57 -10.94
C ASN A 823 9.94 1.40 -9.45
N PHE A 824 8.92 1.23 -8.60
CA PHE A 824 9.06 1.08 -7.14
C PHE A 824 7.85 0.37 -6.49
N GLY A 825 7.92 0.14 -5.18
CA GLY A 825 6.84 -0.50 -4.41
C GLY A 825 6.76 -2.01 -4.64
N GLU A 826 5.61 -2.60 -4.31
CA GLU A 826 5.32 -4.03 -4.41
C GLU A 826 5.23 -4.55 -5.86
N VAL A 827 5.18 -3.64 -6.84
CA VAL A 827 5.07 -3.97 -8.27
C VAL A 827 6.42 -3.95 -8.98
N VAL A 828 7.47 -3.44 -8.33
CA VAL A 828 8.81 -3.16 -8.90
C VAL A 828 9.36 -4.33 -9.72
N ASN A 829 10.03 -4.02 -10.83
CA ASN A 829 10.61 -4.99 -11.77
C ASN A 829 9.58 -6.01 -12.29
N GLY A 830 8.32 -5.59 -12.38
CA GLY A 830 7.22 -6.43 -12.77
C GLY A 830 6.93 -7.59 -11.82
N ALA A 831 7.20 -7.43 -10.52
CA ALA A 831 7.04 -8.48 -9.50
C ALA A 831 5.63 -9.08 -9.49
N ARG A 832 4.59 -8.25 -9.63
CA ARG A 832 3.19 -8.71 -9.68
C ARG A 832 2.67 -8.92 -11.09
N PHE A 833 2.94 -7.99 -11.99
CA PHE A 833 2.52 -7.99 -13.39
C PHE A 833 3.53 -7.17 -14.22
N VAL A 834 3.47 -7.22 -15.55
CA VAL A 834 4.24 -6.29 -16.38
C VAL A 834 3.70 -4.88 -16.11
N GLN A 835 4.48 -4.06 -15.40
CA GLN A 835 4.13 -2.69 -15.04
C GLN A 835 3.98 -1.81 -16.28
N ALA A 836 3.26 -0.71 -16.17
CA ALA A 836 3.31 0.40 -17.12
C ALA A 836 4.42 1.40 -16.73
N GLU A 837 5.66 0.90 -16.62
CA GLU A 837 6.86 1.67 -16.29
C GLU A 837 7.61 2.14 -17.56
N MET A 838 8.53 3.10 -17.43
CA MET A 838 9.22 3.75 -18.54
C MET A 838 9.72 2.81 -19.65
N LEU A 839 10.44 1.75 -19.30
CA LEU A 839 11.03 0.82 -20.28
C LEU A 839 9.99 -0.13 -20.85
N SER A 840 9.08 -0.63 -20.02
CA SER A 840 8.01 -1.53 -20.44
C SER A 840 7.01 -0.84 -21.36
N MET A 841 6.85 0.48 -21.33
CA MET A 841 5.90 1.21 -22.19
C MET A 841 6.38 1.44 -23.62
N ASN A 842 7.60 1.01 -23.97
CA ASN A 842 8.12 1.11 -25.33
C ASN A 842 7.18 0.46 -26.37
N GLY A 843 6.87 1.21 -27.43
CA GLY A 843 6.02 0.76 -28.55
C GLY A 843 4.51 0.83 -28.32
N THR A 844 4.04 1.27 -27.15
CA THR A 844 2.59 1.35 -26.84
C THR A 844 1.91 2.60 -27.38
N GLY A 845 2.67 3.68 -27.63
CA GLY A 845 2.12 5.00 -27.93
C GLY A 845 1.68 5.81 -26.70
N ILE A 846 1.84 5.27 -25.49
CA ILE A 846 1.54 5.95 -24.22
C ILE A 846 2.83 6.59 -23.69
N GLY A 847 2.76 7.88 -23.35
CA GLY A 847 3.93 8.68 -22.92
C GLY A 847 4.36 8.40 -21.48
N THR A 848 5.64 8.61 -21.18
CA THR A 848 6.15 8.63 -19.80
C THR A 848 7.00 9.86 -19.55
N PHE A 849 6.98 10.39 -18.32
CA PHE A 849 7.88 11.48 -17.93
C PHE A 849 9.34 11.03 -17.99
N ASN A 850 10.23 11.92 -18.44
CA ASN A 850 11.66 11.64 -18.60
C ASN A 850 12.49 12.29 -17.47
N PRO A 851 12.85 11.56 -16.40
CA PRO A 851 13.64 12.09 -15.30
C PRO A 851 15.11 12.28 -15.70
N MET A 852 15.62 11.54 -16.70
CA MET A 852 17.02 11.64 -17.11
C MET A 852 17.33 13.02 -17.70
N LEU A 853 16.45 13.53 -18.57
CA LEU A 853 16.59 14.89 -19.10
C LEU A 853 16.41 15.93 -17.99
N ARG A 854 15.38 15.76 -17.14
CA ARG A 854 15.08 16.66 -16.03
C ARG A 854 16.30 16.84 -15.12
N ASP A 855 16.88 15.73 -14.67
CA ASP A 855 17.97 15.72 -13.69
C ASP A 855 19.29 16.18 -14.33
N ALA A 856 19.53 15.86 -15.60
CA ALA A 856 20.71 16.36 -16.31
C ALA A 856 20.68 17.88 -16.52
N VAL A 857 19.51 18.45 -16.80
CA VAL A 857 19.35 19.90 -16.93
C VAL A 857 19.47 20.58 -15.56
N ARG A 858 18.65 20.14 -14.58
CA ARG A 858 18.53 20.79 -13.27
C ARG A 858 19.71 20.54 -12.33
N GLY A 859 20.29 19.34 -12.39
CA GLY A 859 21.27 18.85 -11.41
C GLY A 859 20.60 18.14 -10.25
N GLY A 860 21.28 17.12 -9.73
CA GLY A 860 20.83 16.37 -8.57
C GLY A 860 19.66 15.44 -8.84
N SER A 861 18.83 15.24 -7.82
CA SER A 861 17.63 14.39 -7.87
C SER A 861 16.52 14.94 -6.98
N SER A 862 15.32 14.37 -7.12
CA SER A 862 14.18 14.65 -6.23
C SER A 862 14.39 14.19 -4.78
N PHE A 863 15.44 13.42 -4.48
CA PHE A 863 15.75 12.91 -3.15
C PHE A 863 16.88 13.68 -2.45
N ASP A 864 17.42 14.70 -3.11
CA ASP A 864 18.47 15.54 -2.56
C ASP A 864 17.93 16.33 -1.36
N ASN A 865 18.77 16.50 -0.34
CA ASN A 865 18.45 17.23 0.88
C ASN A 865 19.71 17.94 1.43
N GLY A 866 19.49 18.96 2.27
CA GLY A 866 20.58 19.74 2.86
C GLY A 866 21.52 20.32 1.80
N ASP A 867 22.83 20.19 2.03
CA ASP A 867 23.87 20.72 1.13
C ASP A 867 23.80 20.12 -0.28
N PHE A 868 23.25 18.91 -0.45
CA PHE A 868 23.14 18.28 -1.78
C PHE A 868 22.23 19.05 -2.74
N LEU A 869 21.22 19.76 -2.22
CA LEU A 869 20.35 20.63 -3.04
C LEU A 869 21.13 21.76 -3.72
N ILE A 870 22.26 22.16 -3.14
CA ILE A 870 23.12 23.22 -3.65
C ILE A 870 24.31 22.62 -4.39
N SER A 871 24.97 21.61 -3.83
CA SER A 871 26.19 21.04 -4.40
C SER A 871 25.95 20.31 -5.72
N ASN A 872 24.76 19.77 -5.96
CA ASN A 872 24.45 19.01 -7.16
C ASN A 872 23.96 19.90 -8.31
N GLN A 873 24.83 20.78 -8.81
CA GLN A 873 24.57 21.55 -10.04
C GLN A 873 24.37 20.61 -11.25
N GLY A 874 23.54 21.03 -12.19
CA GLY A 874 23.30 20.42 -13.50
C GLY A 874 23.90 21.22 -14.64
N TYR A 875 23.46 20.90 -15.86
CA TYR A 875 24.04 21.48 -17.07
C TYR A 875 23.82 22.99 -17.18
N VAL A 876 22.66 23.51 -16.77
CA VAL A 876 22.28 24.93 -17.02
C VAL A 876 22.56 25.88 -15.86
N ASN A 877 23.03 25.37 -14.73
CA ASN A 877 23.23 26.16 -13.51
C ASN A 877 24.65 26.07 -12.95
N GLY A 878 25.64 25.73 -13.78
CA GLY A 878 27.06 26.05 -13.50
C GLY A 878 27.97 24.89 -13.08
N LEU A 879 27.56 23.62 -13.22
CA LEU A 879 28.31 22.43 -12.70
C LEU A 879 29.84 22.46 -12.89
N TRP A 880 30.33 22.96 -14.02
CA TRP A 880 31.78 23.13 -14.26
C TRP A 880 32.15 24.56 -14.68
N THR A 881 31.27 25.26 -15.40
CA THR A 881 31.55 26.60 -15.92
C THR A 881 31.51 27.69 -14.86
N ASP A 882 30.73 27.48 -13.79
CA ASP A 882 30.54 28.42 -12.69
C ASP A 882 30.17 27.65 -11.41
N PRO A 883 31.12 26.86 -10.86
CA PRO A 883 30.84 25.98 -9.72
C PRO A 883 30.54 26.83 -8.48
N ASN A 884 29.45 26.51 -7.80
CA ASN A 884 29.13 27.20 -6.54
C ASN A 884 30.06 26.73 -5.40
N ALA A 885 29.94 27.40 -4.24
CA ALA A 885 30.81 27.15 -3.09
C ALA A 885 30.76 25.72 -2.54
N LEU A 886 29.67 24.98 -2.77
CA LEU A 886 29.43 23.63 -2.22
C LEU A 886 29.63 22.50 -3.25
N THR A 887 29.58 22.79 -4.55
CA THR A 887 29.76 21.78 -5.61
C THR A 887 31.17 21.19 -5.64
N GLY A 888 32.17 21.96 -5.21
CA GLY A 888 33.58 21.59 -5.32
C GLY A 888 34.09 21.60 -6.77
N GLY A 889 35.32 21.12 -7.00
CA GLY A 889 35.93 21.06 -8.33
C GLY A 889 35.53 19.81 -9.11
N ARG A 890 34.34 19.82 -9.73
CA ARG A 890 33.90 18.72 -10.61
C ARG A 890 34.68 18.74 -11.93
N PRO A 891 34.98 17.59 -12.56
CA PRO A 891 35.69 17.56 -13.82
C PRO A 891 34.79 17.97 -14.98
N LYS A 892 35.38 18.53 -16.05
CA LYS A 892 34.66 18.89 -17.28
C LYS A 892 33.89 17.72 -17.90
N SER A 893 34.37 16.49 -17.72
CA SER A 893 33.72 15.26 -18.19
C SER A 893 32.31 15.09 -17.62
N ASP A 894 32.05 15.53 -16.39
CA ASP A 894 30.72 15.43 -15.78
C ASP A 894 29.72 16.34 -16.54
N LEU A 895 30.13 17.58 -16.83
CA LEU A 895 29.32 18.50 -17.64
C LEU A 895 29.08 17.94 -19.04
N MET A 896 30.11 17.38 -19.67
CA MET A 896 30.01 16.80 -21.01
C MET A 896 29.09 15.56 -21.04
N TRP A 897 29.13 14.74 -19.98
CA TRP A 897 28.21 13.63 -19.79
C TRP A 897 26.76 14.09 -19.67
N LEU A 898 26.47 15.10 -18.82
CA LEU A 898 25.12 15.68 -18.75
C LEU A 898 24.69 16.23 -20.12
N GLY A 899 25.61 16.81 -20.90
CA GLY A 899 25.36 17.22 -22.27
C GLY A 899 24.94 16.07 -23.19
N ASP A 900 25.54 14.89 -23.08
CA ASP A 900 25.15 13.72 -23.86
C ASP A 900 23.77 13.18 -23.43
N VAL A 901 23.47 13.16 -22.13
CA VAL A 901 22.14 12.80 -21.61
C VAL A 901 21.07 13.80 -22.10
N ILE A 902 21.39 15.09 -22.15
CA ILE A 902 20.49 16.12 -22.69
C ILE A 902 20.25 15.91 -24.18
N LYS A 903 21.30 15.67 -24.99
CA LYS A 903 21.14 15.33 -26.42
C LYS A 903 20.23 14.11 -26.61
N ALA A 904 20.40 13.08 -25.77
CA ALA A 904 19.57 11.88 -25.79
C ALA A 904 18.09 12.20 -25.48
N GLY A 905 17.82 13.09 -24.50
CA GLY A 905 16.49 13.59 -24.20
C GLY A 905 15.88 14.41 -25.35
N LEU A 906 16.65 15.34 -25.93
CA LEU A 906 16.22 16.18 -27.05
C LEU A 906 15.94 15.38 -28.34
N ALA A 907 16.62 14.25 -28.52
CA ALA A 907 16.33 13.29 -29.59
C ALA A 907 15.10 12.40 -29.31
N GLY A 908 14.28 12.75 -28.31
CA GLY A 908 13.05 12.05 -27.94
C GLY A 908 13.27 10.74 -27.17
N SER A 909 14.48 10.51 -26.63
CA SER A 909 14.85 9.28 -25.91
C SER A 909 14.57 7.98 -26.69
N ILE A 910 14.67 8.07 -28.01
CA ILE A 910 14.45 6.94 -28.92
C ILE A 910 15.62 5.96 -28.78
N ARG A 911 15.38 4.75 -28.27
CA ARG A 911 16.42 3.75 -27.98
C ARG A 911 17.42 3.52 -29.13
N SER A 912 16.94 3.47 -30.37
CA SER A 912 17.74 3.22 -31.56
C SER A 912 18.43 4.46 -32.13
N TYR A 913 18.16 5.66 -31.61
CA TYR A 913 18.84 6.88 -32.05
C TYR A 913 20.32 6.79 -31.71
N THR A 914 21.20 7.19 -32.62
CA THR A 914 22.64 7.18 -32.42
C THR A 914 23.15 8.58 -32.17
N LEU A 915 24.03 8.73 -31.17
CA LEU A 915 24.75 9.98 -30.92
C LEU A 915 26.24 9.75 -30.83
N THR A 916 27.02 10.76 -31.21
CA THR A 916 28.44 10.83 -30.89
C THR A 916 28.58 11.41 -29.48
N THR A 917 29.09 10.56 -28.59
CA THR A 917 29.36 10.90 -27.19
C THR A 917 30.52 11.89 -27.06
N HIS A 918 30.68 12.49 -25.90
CA HIS A 918 31.75 13.45 -25.64
C HIS A 918 33.17 12.84 -25.64
N TRP A 919 33.28 11.52 -25.67
CA TRP A 919 34.54 10.78 -25.85
C TRP A 919 34.64 10.13 -27.25
N ASP A 920 33.94 10.70 -28.22
CA ASP A 920 34.02 10.36 -29.66
C ASP A 920 33.65 8.91 -29.99
N GLN A 921 32.78 8.28 -29.19
CA GLN A 921 32.13 7.02 -29.57
C GLN A 921 30.73 7.28 -30.14
N THR A 922 30.42 6.64 -31.25
CA THR A 922 29.06 6.58 -31.79
C THR A 922 28.33 5.40 -31.14
N LEU A 923 27.32 5.70 -30.33
CA LEU A 923 26.51 4.71 -29.61
C LEU A 923 25.03 4.93 -29.89
N SER A 924 24.24 3.86 -29.90
CA SER A 924 22.79 4.01 -29.79
C SER A 924 22.41 4.45 -28.36
N LEU A 925 21.28 5.12 -28.17
CA LEU A 925 20.90 5.61 -26.83
C LEU A 925 20.74 4.48 -25.82
N GLN A 926 20.26 3.32 -26.25
CA GLN A 926 20.18 2.15 -25.39
C GLN A 926 21.56 1.64 -24.94
N ASP A 927 22.65 2.02 -25.62
CA ASP A 927 24.03 1.65 -25.27
C ASP A 927 24.78 2.78 -24.52
N LEU A 928 24.14 3.95 -24.34
CA LEU A 928 24.76 5.15 -23.76
C LEU A 928 25.16 4.95 -22.28
N ASN A 929 24.38 4.13 -21.56
CA ASN A 929 24.59 3.77 -20.15
C ASN A 929 25.01 2.31 -19.94
N VAL A 930 25.29 1.58 -21.02
CA VAL A 930 25.54 0.14 -20.94
C VAL A 930 27.03 -0.11 -20.89
N VAL A 931 27.53 -0.43 -19.71
CA VAL A 931 28.82 -1.09 -19.52
C VAL A 931 28.71 -2.62 -19.71
N VAL A 932 27.48 -3.18 -19.69
CA VAL A 932 27.20 -4.58 -20.01
C VAL A 932 27.80 -4.94 -21.38
N GLY A 933 28.55 -6.03 -21.44
CA GLY A 933 29.29 -6.51 -22.60
C GLY A 933 30.60 -5.78 -22.89
N LYS A 934 30.98 -4.74 -22.13
CA LYS A 934 32.24 -4.01 -22.37
C LYS A 934 33.40 -4.64 -21.59
N ALA A 935 34.57 -4.74 -22.20
CA ALA A 935 35.77 -5.22 -21.50
C ALA A 935 36.41 -4.08 -20.70
N LEU A 936 35.80 -3.68 -19.57
CA LEU A 936 36.39 -2.66 -18.70
C LEU A 936 37.30 -3.31 -17.65
N GLN A 937 38.43 -2.68 -17.40
CA GLN A 937 39.43 -3.09 -16.41
C GLN A 937 39.73 -1.92 -15.47
N LEU A 938 40.10 -2.23 -14.22
CA LEU A 938 40.47 -1.21 -13.26
C LEU A 938 41.72 -0.46 -13.75
N HIS A 939 41.69 0.88 -13.73
CA HIS A 939 42.78 1.71 -14.23
C HIS A 939 44.09 1.37 -13.47
N PRO A 940 45.24 1.17 -14.15
CA PRO A 940 46.50 0.74 -13.53
C PRO A 940 46.97 1.62 -12.35
N VAL A 941 46.61 2.90 -12.35
CA VAL A 941 46.85 3.82 -11.22
C VAL A 941 46.29 3.30 -9.89
N HIS A 942 45.14 2.62 -9.91
CA HIS A 942 44.51 2.03 -8.72
C HIS A 942 45.11 0.67 -8.34
N GLN A 943 45.84 0.04 -9.28
CA GLN A 943 46.57 -1.21 -9.07
C GLN A 943 48.03 -0.96 -8.65
N SER A 944 48.48 0.30 -8.63
CA SER A 944 49.87 0.66 -8.35
C SER A 944 50.28 0.31 -6.91
N PRO A 945 51.50 -0.23 -6.70
CA PRO A 945 52.11 -0.35 -5.38
C PRO A 945 52.30 0.98 -4.64
N ASN A 946 52.07 2.12 -5.30
CA ASN A 946 52.10 3.46 -4.70
C ASN A 946 50.73 4.16 -4.70
N ALA A 947 49.64 3.46 -5.02
CA ALA A 947 48.28 4.03 -4.98
C ALA A 947 47.94 4.55 -3.56
N ALA A 948 47.38 5.76 -3.50
CA ALA A 948 47.03 6.43 -2.25
C ALA A 948 45.93 5.68 -1.48
N ASP A 949 44.96 5.07 -2.17
CA ASP A 949 43.99 4.15 -1.59
C ASP A 949 44.26 2.72 -2.08
N LYS A 950 44.76 1.87 -1.17
CA LYS A 950 45.05 0.46 -1.45
C LYS A 950 43.82 -0.41 -1.67
N ARG A 951 42.66 0.03 -1.15
CA ARG A 951 41.39 -0.70 -1.30
C ARG A 951 40.89 -0.65 -2.73
N ALA A 952 41.27 0.40 -3.49
CA ALA A 952 40.90 0.58 -4.89
C ALA A 952 41.22 -0.65 -5.77
N ALA A 953 42.29 -1.39 -5.46
CA ALA A 953 42.68 -2.61 -6.16
C ALA A 953 41.66 -3.77 -6.04
N GLN A 954 40.74 -3.71 -5.07
CA GLN A 954 39.68 -4.72 -4.87
C GLN A 954 38.44 -4.43 -5.73
N ALA A 955 38.38 -3.28 -6.40
CA ALA A 955 37.28 -2.96 -7.28
C ALA A 955 37.30 -3.85 -8.52
N SER A 956 36.12 -4.29 -8.95
CA SER A 956 35.97 -5.17 -10.10
C SER A 956 34.81 -4.73 -10.99
N PHE A 957 34.90 -5.12 -12.26
CA PHE A 957 33.86 -4.91 -13.24
C PHE A 957 33.47 -6.25 -13.86
N ASP A 958 32.18 -6.57 -13.83
CA ASP A 958 31.62 -7.75 -14.49
C ASP A 958 31.00 -7.36 -15.83
N ALA A 959 31.65 -7.79 -16.91
CA ALA A 959 31.19 -7.52 -18.26
C ALA A 959 29.88 -8.23 -18.62
N ALA A 960 29.52 -9.35 -18.00
CA ALA A 960 28.28 -10.06 -18.33
C ALA A 960 27.05 -9.34 -17.76
N SER A 961 27.19 -8.77 -16.56
CA SER A 961 26.10 -8.08 -15.85
C SER A 961 26.16 -6.56 -15.92
N GLY A 962 27.30 -5.98 -16.31
CA GLY A 962 27.57 -4.55 -16.23
C GLY A 962 27.79 -4.04 -14.81
N THR A 963 27.99 -4.94 -13.84
CA THR A 963 28.11 -4.58 -12.42
C THR A 963 29.50 -4.03 -12.11
N VAL A 964 29.55 -2.91 -11.40
CA VAL A 964 30.78 -2.34 -10.85
C VAL A 964 30.77 -2.56 -9.33
N ASN A 965 31.77 -3.28 -8.82
CA ASN A 965 31.97 -3.41 -7.38
C ASN A 965 33.06 -2.44 -6.93
N VAL A 966 32.72 -1.55 -5.99
CA VAL A 966 33.65 -0.57 -5.42
C VAL A 966 33.63 -0.71 -3.89
N PRO A 967 34.78 -0.90 -3.23
CA PRO A 967 34.85 -0.90 -1.78
C PRO A 967 34.32 0.40 -1.16
N ALA A 968 33.70 0.30 0.02
CA ALA A 968 33.15 1.47 0.70
C ALA A 968 34.23 2.54 0.96
N ARG A 969 33.88 3.81 0.75
CA ARG A 969 34.76 4.99 0.92
C ARG A 969 35.99 4.99 -0.01
N THR A 970 35.84 4.45 -1.20
CA THR A 970 36.87 4.40 -2.25
C THR A 970 36.29 4.94 -3.57
N ALA A 971 37.13 5.62 -4.35
CA ALA A 971 36.81 6.04 -5.71
C ALA A 971 37.75 5.34 -6.70
N VAL A 972 37.20 4.83 -7.80
CA VAL A 972 37.94 4.08 -8.81
C VAL A 972 37.56 4.51 -10.22
N VAL A 973 38.51 4.36 -11.13
CA VAL A 973 38.33 4.54 -12.56
C VAL A 973 38.49 3.20 -13.24
N PHE A 974 37.52 2.82 -14.07
CA PHE A 974 37.64 1.70 -14.99
C PHE A 974 37.90 2.23 -16.40
N VAL A 975 38.82 1.60 -17.10
CA VAL A 975 39.19 1.91 -18.49
C VAL A 975 38.87 0.74 -19.38
N ARG A 976 38.69 1.00 -20.68
CA ARG A 976 38.53 -0.07 -21.67
C ARG A 976 39.87 -0.79 -21.84
N GLY A 977 39.88 -2.10 -21.62
CA GLY A 977 41.03 -2.98 -21.84
C GLY A 977 41.31 -3.24 -23.31
#